data_AF-A0A6A6WYT8-F1
#
_entry.id   AF-A0A6A6WYT8-F1
#
_cell.length_a   1.000
_cell.length_b   1.000
_cell.length_c   1.000
_cell.angle_alpha   90.00
_cell.angle_beta   90.00
_cell.angle_gamma   90.00
#
_symmetry.space_group_name_H-M   'P 1'
#
loop_
_entity.id
_entity.type
_entity.pdbx_description
1 polymer ?
#
loop_
_entity_poly.entity_id
_entity_poly.type
_entity_poly.pdbx_seq_one_letter_code
_entity_poly.pdbx_strand_id
1 'polypeptide(L)'
;MRDPLSSSLRSRAGTLALALLLASSRLIPGTVAFTFASIPQPNLNLGDLGRVAFAGDFDSISLYQFEGQNETPTGLNGALLSRFPNGVFATLNETDADIKAMCPFTRDGALQGIVFGGNFTSVGTLRTPGGIALLHPNNGTVTPLEGLNGSVNALHCDDDGGRVFVGGSFTGGNSSNAIIWTKSWTNMPFSGFNGPVNSILKAPSGKIIFGGEFNGLGDNMTAVAKNNTQVLPIGSALLKAQTSSGTPGLSDPKNIVCKPDAATEGPDNTWLLSDTAPGFWQADFGFGFLPTKLRLHNTKLDGRGTKTWRYTALPDGGIMNFTFVDPLSGQQRFCDATCPLPEGNTTGQDFIFVNNIGMNAFKIDISDWYGQGGGLNGIELFQNDIYSYAINDFNEPKCGGVTTGATSTPTGPWQITPSHESNSQYLTATLQGANINPDAASVVFQPDIKQSGNYSVTIFTPGCIGDGTCGTRGRVNITGSMSKSGSRVKSTEIFQTNNFDKYDQIYDGYVDATDGFRPSITLAPSPGQSGVLTVVAQRVRFTLKSASSGNLNGLFEYDPNQQVVENDFANSVIDAAGASLSPTDQAIVSTLAAASDNTLYIGGNFSGNGLNNIFAIKDGASNATALKGNGLNSHVITTYQNGSIIYVGGNFTNTQDNSASGLNGVATYSNDDWQPLGAGVNGVVMFIVPFSLNLTANTPEQVLGISGFFNRVNGFGNNAAFSVENFSVWVPSQQNWLHNLNVRSISIQGTLMARSEVPGADPLFAGSISSSSLGASGAAALDSSNGLSLEPFSATIRAQQQQTSLRKRALANGRSSNLTGIVTATFYKENNMNKTILAGHFAASGTDKQNITNLLVIDGKDSDKVTGLDDQIDSNSTFTALGVLDGILFAGGFVSGQVGQSKIAGILAYDLSSNNYAGTQPPGLQGINVTVNAIAARPKSKDVFIAGRFQSAGSLSCPALCIWNTERNQWNSPGGDLSGEVSALTWISDTKLLISGNLTVGSNATNIVSYDFTNGQFQEFSGAGGLPGAVSALCPASSDGSQIWAAGKSKEGSAFLERFDGTKWLPVNGDLFGEGTDIRGVQVLMLSESHGKSDLIDEGQDLLILGQINVTNFGTASAVLFDGTTLVPFLLSSTAQNTPGSLSQVFVENPQSFFKSNQKHLALGFIVLIALAIALALTFLLVVAGILLEWYRKKSKGYSPAPTNYPDRMANVDRVPPEHLFGTLSGNRPPAI
;
A
#
# COMPACT_ATOMS: atom_id res chain seq x y z
N MET A 1 -55.20 -57.85 -30.09
CA MET A 1 -54.40 -58.76 -29.25
C MET A 1 -52.95 -58.69 -29.69
N ARG A 2 -52.10 -57.96 -28.97
CA ARG A 2 -50.73 -58.35 -28.67
C ARG A 2 -50.13 -57.30 -27.74
N ASP A 3 -49.61 -57.83 -26.66
CA ASP A 3 -49.11 -57.20 -25.45
C ASP A 3 -47.75 -57.89 -25.17
N PRO A 4 -46.99 -57.53 -24.13
CA PRO A 4 -45.78 -56.71 -24.25
C PRO A 4 -44.55 -57.39 -23.60
N LEU A 5 -43.36 -56.78 -23.71
CA LEU A 5 -42.21 -56.82 -22.75
C LEU A 5 -40.92 -56.40 -23.47
N SER A 6 -40.57 -55.10 -23.48
CA SER A 6 -39.18 -54.60 -23.59
C SER A 6 -39.11 -53.07 -23.73
N SER A 7 -39.17 -52.28 -22.63
CA SER A 7 -38.69 -50.88 -22.73
C SER A 7 -38.34 -50.14 -21.43
N SER A 8 -38.35 -50.75 -20.24
CA SER A 8 -38.19 -49.98 -18.98
C SER A 8 -36.77 -49.89 -18.40
N LEU A 9 -35.71 -50.30 -19.11
CA LEU A 9 -34.34 -50.35 -18.54
C LEU A 9 -33.29 -49.41 -19.15
N ARG A 10 -33.64 -48.47 -20.04
CA ARG A 10 -32.63 -47.57 -20.68
C ARG A 10 -32.61 -46.11 -20.24
N SER A 11 -33.52 -45.62 -19.39
CA SER A 11 -33.56 -44.19 -19.04
C SER A 11 -33.04 -43.82 -17.65
N ARG A 12 -32.68 -44.78 -16.79
CA ARG A 12 -32.21 -44.51 -15.41
C ARG A 12 -30.70 -44.50 -15.22
N ALA A 13 -29.91 -45.07 -16.14
CA ALA A 13 -28.45 -45.08 -16.01
C ALA A 13 -27.82 -43.71 -16.37
N GLY A 14 -28.39 -42.99 -17.35
CA GLY A 14 -27.86 -41.70 -17.80
C GLY A 14 -28.06 -40.56 -16.79
N THR A 15 -29.19 -40.53 -16.09
CA THR A 15 -29.50 -39.50 -15.08
C THR A 15 -28.78 -39.74 -13.75
N LEU A 16 -28.54 -40.99 -13.37
CA LEU A 16 -27.71 -41.30 -12.19
C LEU A 16 -26.24 -41.02 -12.45
N ALA A 17 -25.73 -41.31 -13.66
CA ALA A 17 -24.35 -40.99 -14.04
C ALA A 17 -24.10 -39.47 -14.11
N LEU A 18 -25.06 -38.70 -14.62
CA LEU A 18 -24.95 -37.23 -14.67
C LEU A 18 -25.07 -36.59 -13.27
N ALA A 19 -25.93 -37.13 -12.40
CA ALA A 19 -26.04 -36.70 -11.00
C ALA A 19 -24.80 -37.10 -10.17
N LEU A 20 -24.20 -38.26 -10.45
CA LEU A 20 -22.92 -38.68 -9.83
C LEU A 20 -21.73 -37.86 -10.36
N LEU A 21 -21.73 -37.43 -11.62
CA LEU A 21 -20.73 -36.50 -12.18
C LEU A 21 -20.84 -35.08 -11.60
N LEU A 22 -22.06 -34.61 -11.32
CA LEU A 22 -22.32 -33.32 -10.65
C LEU A 22 -22.13 -33.38 -9.13
N ALA A 23 -22.22 -34.57 -8.52
CA ALA A 23 -21.91 -34.78 -7.10
C ALA A 23 -20.43 -35.13 -6.85
N SER A 24 -19.71 -35.68 -7.84
CA SER A 24 -18.29 -36.01 -7.71
C SER A 24 -17.37 -34.79 -7.68
N SER A 25 -17.81 -33.64 -8.18
CA SER A 25 -17.08 -32.37 -7.99
C SER A 25 -17.10 -31.88 -6.53
N ARG A 26 -17.94 -32.46 -5.65
CA ARG A 26 -17.91 -32.23 -4.19
C ARG A 26 -17.12 -33.28 -3.41
N LEU A 27 -16.56 -34.30 -4.08
CA LEU A 27 -15.79 -35.39 -3.44
C LEU A 27 -14.28 -35.24 -3.59
N ILE A 28 -13.80 -34.21 -4.29
CA ILE A 28 -12.43 -33.74 -4.19
C ILE A 28 -12.48 -32.52 -3.27
N PRO A 29 -11.84 -32.52 -2.08
CA PRO A 29 -11.65 -31.30 -1.32
C PRO A 29 -10.73 -30.39 -2.13
N GLY A 30 -11.31 -29.58 -3.02
CA GLY A 30 -10.63 -28.43 -3.57
C GLY A 30 -10.39 -27.45 -2.43
N THR A 31 -9.15 -27.04 -2.24
CA THR A 31 -8.77 -25.91 -1.40
C THR A 31 -9.44 -24.66 -1.97
N VAL A 32 -10.57 -24.25 -1.39
CA VAL A 32 -11.22 -22.99 -1.74
C VAL A 32 -10.42 -21.89 -1.04
N ALA A 33 -9.67 -21.09 -1.80
CA ALA A 33 -9.05 -19.90 -1.25
C ALA A 33 -10.09 -18.82 -0.89
N PHE A 34 -9.60 -17.75 -0.27
CA PHE A 34 -10.33 -16.56 0.15
C PHE A 34 -11.53 -16.21 -0.76
N THR A 35 -12.74 -16.39 -0.24
CA THR A 35 -13.98 -15.95 -0.89
C THR A 35 -14.37 -14.59 -0.34
N PHE A 36 -14.41 -13.58 -1.20
CA PHE A 36 -14.88 -12.24 -0.83
C PHE A 36 -16.39 -12.14 -1.02
N ALA A 37 -17.11 -11.68 0.00
CA ALA A 37 -18.53 -11.42 -0.11
C ALA A 37 -18.77 -10.24 -1.06
N SER A 38 -19.58 -10.45 -2.10
CA SER A 38 -19.97 -9.38 -3.01
C SER A 38 -21.04 -8.50 -2.38
N ILE A 39 -20.89 -7.20 -2.52
CA ILE A 39 -21.88 -6.19 -2.15
C ILE A 39 -22.88 -6.06 -3.30
N PRO A 40 -24.19 -6.20 -3.06
CA PRO A 40 -25.22 -5.99 -4.08
C PRO A 40 -25.09 -4.60 -4.70
N GLN A 41 -25.21 -4.51 -6.02
CA GLN A 41 -25.25 -3.21 -6.69
C GLN A 41 -26.50 -2.44 -6.25
N PRO A 42 -26.39 -1.11 -6.02
CA PRO A 42 -27.53 -0.30 -5.65
C PRO A 42 -28.54 -0.25 -6.80
N ASN A 43 -29.82 -0.24 -6.45
CA ASN A 43 -30.96 -0.24 -7.38
C ASN A 43 -31.20 1.16 -7.98
N LEU A 44 -30.18 1.78 -8.56
CA LEU A 44 -30.27 3.15 -9.11
C LEU A 44 -31.01 3.17 -10.45
N ASN A 45 -31.98 4.07 -10.60
CA ASN A 45 -32.64 4.35 -11.88
C ASN A 45 -31.96 5.52 -12.60
N LEU A 46 -30.99 5.21 -13.47
CA LEU A 46 -30.18 6.19 -14.18
C LEU A 46 -30.63 6.49 -15.62
N GLY A 47 -31.60 5.72 -16.16
CA GLY A 47 -31.92 5.72 -17.60
C GLY A 47 -32.35 7.08 -18.15
N ASP A 48 -33.10 7.87 -17.37
CA ASP A 48 -33.60 9.19 -17.78
C ASP A 48 -32.54 10.31 -17.68
N LEU A 49 -31.41 10.05 -17.01
CA LEU A 49 -30.33 11.01 -16.78
C LEU A 49 -29.36 11.11 -17.98
N GLY A 50 -29.38 10.14 -18.89
CA GLY A 50 -28.39 10.03 -19.98
C GLY A 50 -27.03 9.55 -19.46
N ARG A 51 -25.92 10.09 -19.97
CA ARG A 51 -24.59 9.83 -19.36
C ARG A 51 -24.54 10.39 -17.94
N VAL A 52 -24.00 9.60 -17.02
CA VAL A 52 -23.74 9.99 -15.62
C VAL A 52 -22.23 9.95 -15.40
N ALA A 53 -21.70 10.96 -14.73
CA ALA A 53 -20.28 11.04 -14.41
C ALA A 53 -20.04 11.77 -13.09
N PHE A 54 -18.85 11.55 -12.53
CA PHE A 54 -18.39 12.13 -11.27
C PHE A 54 -17.14 12.97 -11.52
N ALA A 55 -17.02 14.07 -10.78
CA ALA A 55 -15.86 14.95 -10.77
C ALA A 55 -15.34 15.13 -9.34
N GLY A 56 -14.03 15.32 -9.19
CA GLY A 56 -13.38 15.51 -7.90
C GLY A 56 -11.86 15.56 -7.95
N ASP A 57 -11.25 15.53 -6.77
CA ASP A 57 -9.79 15.49 -6.57
C ASP A 57 -9.37 14.05 -6.27
N PHE A 58 -9.06 13.31 -7.34
CA PHE A 58 -8.59 11.92 -7.29
C PHE A 58 -7.80 11.58 -8.57
N ASP A 59 -6.96 10.56 -8.50
CA ASP A 59 -6.22 10.00 -9.65
C ASP A 59 -6.62 8.56 -9.98
N SER A 60 -7.39 7.92 -9.11
CA SER A 60 -8.01 6.63 -9.37
C SER A 60 -9.31 6.44 -8.61
N ILE A 61 -10.19 5.58 -9.13
CA ILE A 61 -11.54 5.38 -8.59
C ILE A 61 -12.03 3.92 -8.76
N SER A 62 -12.87 3.48 -7.83
CA SER A 62 -13.49 2.16 -7.79
C SER A 62 -14.92 2.23 -7.31
N LEU A 63 -15.75 1.30 -7.82
CA LEU A 63 -17.01 0.97 -7.16
C LEU A 63 -16.73 0.10 -5.94
N TYR A 64 -17.47 0.32 -4.85
CA TYR A 64 -17.49 -0.59 -3.71
C TYR A 64 -18.32 -1.84 -4.07
N GLN A 65 -17.65 -2.96 -4.31
CA GLN A 65 -18.26 -4.19 -4.86
C GLN A 65 -18.03 -5.42 -3.97
N PHE A 66 -17.08 -5.36 -3.04
CA PHE A 66 -16.73 -6.49 -2.17
C PHE A 66 -16.44 -6.01 -0.75
N GLU A 67 -16.88 -6.79 0.24
CA GLU A 67 -16.59 -6.54 1.65
C GLU A 67 -15.07 -6.51 1.89
N GLY A 68 -14.60 -5.51 2.65
CA GLY A 68 -13.17 -5.28 2.93
C GLY A 68 -12.47 -4.32 1.96
N GLN A 69 -13.09 -3.95 0.82
CA GLN A 69 -12.58 -2.87 -0.03
C GLN A 69 -12.62 -1.52 0.71
N ASN A 70 -11.55 -0.73 0.60
CA ASN A 70 -11.43 0.57 1.26
C ASN A 70 -10.43 1.48 0.53
N GLU A 71 -10.41 2.78 0.89
CA GLU A 71 -9.48 3.80 0.38
C GLU A 71 -8.23 3.96 1.26
N THR A 72 -8.03 3.09 2.26
CA THR A 72 -6.95 3.27 3.23
C THR A 72 -5.61 3.08 2.54
N PRO A 73 -4.67 4.02 2.68
CA PRO A 73 -3.32 3.84 2.18
C PRO A 73 -2.72 2.60 2.83
N THR A 74 -2.20 1.66 2.04
CA THR A 74 -1.27 0.67 2.59
C THR A 74 -0.02 1.40 3.05
N GLY A 75 0.37 1.20 4.31
CA GLY A 75 1.56 1.82 4.89
C GLY A 75 2.86 1.38 4.21
N LEU A 76 4.00 1.85 4.70
CA LEU A 76 5.33 1.42 4.21
C LEU A 76 5.63 -0.05 4.51
N ASN A 77 4.83 -0.71 5.34
CA ASN A 77 5.08 -2.08 5.76
C ASN A 77 4.51 -3.09 4.75
N GLY A 78 5.05 -4.30 4.74
CA GLY A 78 4.55 -5.37 3.89
C GLY A 78 3.14 -5.84 4.28
N ALA A 79 2.47 -6.53 3.37
CA ALA A 79 1.22 -7.22 3.64
C ALA A 79 1.13 -8.51 2.83
N LEU A 80 0.37 -9.47 3.35
CA LEU A 80 -0.17 -10.59 2.59
C LEU A 80 -1.38 -10.10 1.80
N LEU A 81 -1.39 -10.39 0.51
CA LEU A 81 -2.35 -9.86 -0.45
C LEU A 81 -3.02 -11.00 -1.22
N SER A 82 -4.30 -10.80 -1.51
CA SER A 82 -5.07 -11.55 -2.50
C SER A 82 -5.67 -10.56 -3.51
N ARG A 83 -6.58 -11.00 -4.37
CA ARG A 83 -7.28 -10.15 -5.33
C ARG A 83 -8.78 -10.38 -5.25
N PHE A 84 -9.52 -9.29 -5.23
CA PHE A 84 -10.96 -9.32 -5.42
C PHE A 84 -11.28 -9.81 -6.85
N PRO A 85 -12.49 -10.35 -7.09
CA PRO A 85 -12.90 -10.78 -8.42
C PRO A 85 -12.89 -9.68 -9.50
N ASN A 86 -12.95 -8.41 -9.11
CA ASN A 86 -12.80 -7.26 -10.01
C ASN A 86 -11.31 -6.92 -10.33
N GLY A 87 -10.35 -7.67 -9.77
CA GLY A 87 -8.93 -7.54 -10.01
C GLY A 87 -8.16 -6.62 -9.07
N VAL A 88 -8.86 -5.86 -8.21
CA VAL A 88 -8.26 -5.00 -7.18
C VAL A 88 -7.58 -5.84 -6.10
N PHE A 89 -6.42 -5.41 -5.60
CA PHE A 89 -5.71 -6.09 -4.51
C PHE A 89 -6.47 -5.97 -3.18
N ALA A 90 -6.51 -7.07 -2.44
CA ALA A 90 -7.14 -7.20 -1.13
C ALA A 90 -6.07 -7.50 -0.09
N THR A 91 -5.99 -6.67 0.96
CA THR A 91 -5.10 -6.93 2.11
C THR A 91 -5.70 -8.02 2.99
N LEU A 92 -4.96 -9.11 3.22
CA LEU A 92 -5.35 -10.19 4.12
C LEU A 92 -4.85 -9.95 5.54
N ASN A 93 -3.55 -9.67 5.65
CA ASN A 93 -2.87 -9.36 6.91
C ASN A 93 -1.69 -8.43 6.62
N GLU A 94 -1.47 -7.45 7.48
CA GLU A 94 -0.29 -6.59 7.42
C GLU A 94 0.88 -7.24 8.18
N THR A 95 2.10 -6.98 7.74
CA THR A 95 3.33 -7.26 8.48
C THR A 95 3.97 -5.94 8.90
N ASP A 96 4.86 -5.95 9.88
CA ASP A 96 5.61 -4.75 10.31
C ASP A 96 6.88 -4.49 9.46
N ALA A 97 7.19 -5.37 8.51
CA ALA A 97 8.23 -5.21 7.49
C ALA A 97 7.93 -6.07 6.25
N ASP A 98 8.92 -6.34 5.40
CA ASP A 98 8.78 -6.96 4.09
C ASP A 98 8.65 -8.49 4.16
N ILE A 99 7.82 -9.05 3.30
CA ILE A 99 7.78 -10.48 2.99
C ILE A 99 8.55 -10.70 1.68
N LYS A 100 9.68 -11.41 1.76
CA LYS A 100 10.63 -11.58 0.65
C LYS A 100 10.43 -12.87 -0.15
N ALA A 101 9.91 -13.91 0.50
CA ALA A 101 9.73 -15.22 -0.11
C ALA A 101 8.43 -15.86 0.35
N MET A 102 7.79 -16.61 -0.56
CA MET A 102 6.60 -17.39 -0.28
C MET A 102 6.65 -18.70 -1.08
N CYS A 103 6.18 -19.81 -0.50
CA CYS A 103 5.98 -21.05 -1.26
C CYS A 103 4.85 -21.92 -0.68
N PRO A 104 4.18 -22.72 -1.52
CA PRO A 104 3.15 -23.64 -1.06
C PRO A 104 3.80 -24.87 -0.43
N PHE A 105 3.55 -25.11 0.85
CA PHE A 105 4.10 -26.27 1.57
C PHE A 105 3.14 -27.46 1.49
N THR A 106 3.48 -28.45 0.67
CA THR A 106 2.76 -29.71 0.56
C THR A 106 3.47 -30.81 1.33
N ARG A 107 2.70 -31.71 1.97
CA ARG A 107 3.23 -32.95 2.56
C ARG A 107 2.21 -34.07 2.39
N ASP A 108 2.66 -35.26 2.06
CA ASP A 108 1.81 -36.45 1.87
C ASP A 108 0.70 -36.22 0.81
N GLY A 109 0.97 -35.38 -0.20
CA GLY A 109 0.01 -34.99 -1.24
C GLY A 109 -1.04 -33.95 -0.80
N ALA A 110 -0.95 -33.39 0.40
CA ALA A 110 -1.88 -32.40 0.92
C ALA A 110 -1.19 -31.07 1.26
N LEU A 111 -1.80 -29.96 0.83
CA LEU A 111 -1.34 -28.61 1.16
C LEU A 111 -1.49 -28.36 2.67
N GLN A 112 -0.38 -28.08 3.34
CA GLN A 112 -0.36 -27.75 4.77
C GLN A 112 -0.60 -26.24 5.00
N GLY A 113 -0.14 -25.41 4.06
CA GLY A 113 -0.31 -23.96 4.05
C GLY A 113 0.72 -23.29 3.14
N ILE A 114 0.70 -21.96 3.11
CA ILE A 114 1.68 -21.14 2.40
C ILE A 114 2.71 -20.66 3.41
N VAL A 115 3.96 -21.10 3.27
CA VAL A 115 5.06 -20.60 4.11
C VAL A 115 5.54 -19.30 3.52
N PHE A 116 5.66 -18.27 4.35
CA PHE A 116 6.18 -16.97 3.94
C PHE A 116 7.22 -16.48 4.92
N GLY A 117 8.26 -15.84 4.38
CA GLY A 117 9.43 -15.42 5.12
C GLY A 117 9.93 -14.04 4.69
N GLY A 118 10.53 -13.31 5.62
CA GLY A 118 10.96 -11.94 5.41
C GLY A 118 11.76 -11.37 6.58
N ASN A 119 11.78 -10.05 6.70
CA ASN A 119 12.42 -9.32 7.81
C ASN A 119 11.40 -8.79 8.84
N PHE A 120 10.15 -9.20 8.73
CA PHE A 120 9.08 -8.84 9.67
C PHE A 120 9.26 -9.54 11.03
N THR A 121 8.80 -8.88 12.09
CA THR A 121 8.76 -9.44 13.45
C THR A 121 7.32 -9.73 13.92
N SER A 122 6.33 -9.31 13.14
CA SER A 122 4.91 -9.60 13.40
C SER A 122 4.05 -9.64 12.14
N VAL A 123 2.94 -10.37 12.23
CA VAL A 123 1.84 -10.41 11.25
C VAL A 123 0.57 -9.95 11.97
N GLY A 124 0.10 -8.74 11.68
CA GLY A 124 -0.89 -8.06 12.49
C GLY A 124 -0.38 -7.88 13.92
N THR A 125 -1.11 -8.42 14.89
CA THR A 125 -0.71 -8.42 16.31
C THR A 125 0.07 -9.68 16.73
N LEU A 126 0.21 -10.66 15.83
CA LEU A 126 0.87 -11.93 16.12
C LEU A 126 2.38 -11.78 15.98
N ARG A 127 3.12 -12.02 17.08
CA ARG A 127 4.59 -12.03 17.08
C ARG A 127 5.11 -13.26 16.32
N THR A 128 6.06 -13.03 15.41
CA THR A 128 6.70 -14.06 14.56
C THR A 128 8.22 -13.89 14.62
N PRO A 129 8.87 -14.33 15.71
CA PRO A 129 10.32 -14.18 15.85
C PRO A 129 11.03 -14.98 14.74
N GLY A 130 12.01 -14.34 14.07
CA GLY A 130 12.73 -14.93 12.94
C GLY A 130 12.10 -14.68 11.55
N GLY A 131 10.99 -13.94 11.49
CA GLY A 131 10.41 -13.49 10.23
C GLY A 131 9.92 -14.60 9.32
N ILE A 132 9.29 -15.64 9.91
CA ILE A 132 8.69 -16.74 9.16
C ILE A 132 7.37 -17.20 9.80
N ALA A 133 6.38 -17.45 8.95
CA ALA A 133 5.07 -17.94 9.37
C ALA A 133 4.42 -18.81 8.27
N LEU A 134 3.35 -19.50 8.66
CA LEU A 134 2.53 -20.34 7.79
C LEU A 134 1.11 -19.75 7.73
N LEU A 135 0.62 -19.50 6.52
CA LEU A 135 -0.77 -19.08 6.25
C LEU A 135 -1.59 -20.30 5.83
N HIS A 136 -2.73 -20.51 6.49
CA HIS A 136 -3.71 -21.50 6.06
C HIS A 136 -4.72 -20.86 5.08
N PRO A 137 -4.67 -21.19 3.78
CA PRO A 137 -5.48 -20.50 2.77
C PRO A 137 -6.98 -20.75 2.89
N ASN A 138 -7.39 -21.80 3.59
CA ASN A 138 -8.80 -22.18 3.74
C ASN A 138 -9.57 -21.28 4.72
N ASN A 139 -8.89 -20.67 5.70
CA ASN A 139 -9.50 -19.88 6.75
C ASN A 139 -8.77 -18.55 7.04
N GLY A 140 -7.67 -18.27 6.33
CA GLY A 140 -6.86 -17.07 6.52
C GLY A 140 -6.04 -17.03 7.81
N THR A 141 -6.02 -18.11 8.60
CA THR A 141 -5.28 -18.11 9.87
C THR A 141 -3.78 -18.18 9.64
N VAL A 142 -3.03 -17.38 10.40
CA VAL A 142 -1.57 -17.34 10.37
C VAL A 142 -1.03 -17.99 11.65
N THR A 143 -0.05 -18.86 11.50
CA THR A 143 0.67 -19.49 12.63
C THR A 143 2.17 -19.17 12.55
N PRO A 144 2.82 -18.73 13.64
CA PRO A 144 4.24 -18.44 13.65
C PRO A 144 5.05 -19.74 13.56
N LEU A 145 6.17 -19.75 12.83
CA LEU A 145 7.14 -20.84 12.89
C LEU A 145 8.29 -20.45 13.84
N GLU A 146 8.05 -20.61 15.14
CA GLU A 146 8.99 -20.19 16.20
C GLU A 146 10.28 -21.00 16.22
N GLY A 147 11.38 -20.40 16.66
CA GLY A 147 12.69 -21.08 16.85
C GLY A 147 13.82 -20.51 16.00
N LEU A 148 13.52 -19.55 15.13
CA LEU A 148 14.51 -18.75 14.41
C LEU A 148 14.63 -17.36 15.04
N ASN A 149 15.83 -16.80 14.97
CA ASN A 149 16.10 -15.40 15.27
C ASN A 149 16.81 -14.80 14.05
N GLY A 150 16.34 -13.66 13.52
CA GLY A 150 16.85 -13.05 12.28
C GLY A 150 15.79 -12.85 11.20
N SER A 151 16.20 -12.98 9.94
CA SER A 151 15.35 -12.76 8.76
C SER A 151 15.48 -13.89 7.73
N VAL A 152 14.38 -14.17 7.03
CA VAL A 152 14.32 -15.15 5.93
C VAL A 152 14.31 -14.41 4.60
N ASN A 153 15.20 -14.81 3.68
CA ASN A 153 15.30 -14.21 2.34
C ASN A 153 14.82 -15.17 1.24
N ALA A 154 14.93 -16.48 1.46
CA ALA A 154 14.63 -17.50 0.45
C ALA A 154 13.91 -18.70 1.07
N LEU A 155 12.95 -19.23 0.31
CA LEU A 155 12.21 -20.43 0.64
C LEU A 155 12.14 -21.34 -0.60
N HIS A 156 12.36 -22.64 -0.39
CA HIS A 156 12.06 -23.65 -1.39
C HIS A 156 11.24 -24.79 -0.77
N CYS A 157 9.97 -24.89 -1.17
CA CYS A 157 9.08 -25.96 -0.78
C CYS A 157 9.31 -27.17 -1.70
N ASP A 158 9.84 -28.26 -1.15
CA ASP A 158 10.12 -29.51 -1.84
C ASP A 158 8.94 -30.46 -1.65
N ASP A 159 7.98 -30.40 -2.59
CA ASP A 159 6.74 -31.20 -2.54
C ASP A 159 7.02 -32.71 -2.48
N ASP A 160 8.04 -33.18 -3.20
CA ASP A 160 8.43 -34.60 -3.24
C ASP A 160 8.94 -35.08 -1.87
N GLY A 161 9.68 -34.22 -1.17
CA GLY A 161 10.29 -34.51 0.12
C GLY A 161 9.41 -34.15 1.32
N GLY A 162 8.28 -33.46 1.11
CA GLY A 162 7.39 -33.02 2.18
C GLY A 162 8.07 -32.07 3.18
N ARG A 163 8.95 -31.18 2.70
CA ARG A 163 9.83 -30.32 3.51
C ARG A 163 10.03 -28.94 2.87
N VAL A 164 10.45 -27.97 3.67
CA VAL A 164 10.79 -26.62 3.20
C VAL A 164 12.23 -26.31 3.56
N PHE A 165 13.03 -25.96 2.56
CA PHE A 165 14.36 -25.40 2.76
C PHE A 165 14.22 -23.91 3.01
N VAL A 166 14.76 -23.45 4.14
CA VAL A 166 14.68 -22.06 4.59
C VAL A 166 16.08 -21.47 4.57
N GLY A 167 16.24 -20.34 3.89
CA GLY A 167 17.51 -19.62 3.76
C GLY A 167 17.36 -18.14 4.08
N GLY A 168 18.35 -17.55 4.73
CA GLY A 168 18.29 -16.15 5.12
C GLY A 168 19.48 -15.72 5.96
N SER A 169 19.29 -14.67 6.77
CA SER A 169 20.24 -14.20 7.77
C SER A 169 19.66 -14.48 9.16
N PHE A 170 19.83 -15.71 9.65
CA PHE A 170 19.23 -16.15 10.90
C PHE A 170 20.09 -17.19 11.62
N THR A 171 19.85 -17.35 12.93
CA THR A 171 20.29 -18.50 13.71
C THR A 171 19.07 -19.24 14.26
N GLY A 172 19.17 -20.56 14.38
CA GLY A 172 18.10 -21.40 14.90
C GLY A 172 18.54 -22.85 15.06
N GLY A 173 18.19 -23.47 16.18
CA GLY A 173 18.76 -24.78 16.54
C GLY A 173 20.29 -24.72 16.65
N ASN A 174 20.98 -25.67 16.02
CA ASN A 174 22.45 -25.68 15.89
C ASN A 174 22.87 -25.37 14.44
N SER A 175 22.10 -24.54 13.73
CA SER A 175 22.35 -24.19 12.33
C SER A 175 22.36 -22.67 12.14
N SER A 176 23.11 -22.20 11.14
CA SER A 176 23.17 -20.79 10.74
C SER A 176 22.77 -20.60 9.28
N ASN A 177 21.92 -19.61 9.00
CA ASN A 177 21.53 -19.13 7.66
C ASN A 177 20.82 -20.12 6.72
N ALA A 178 20.83 -21.42 7.01
CA ALA A 178 20.05 -22.44 6.31
C ALA A 178 19.56 -23.51 7.28
N ILE A 179 18.29 -23.91 7.14
CA ILE A 179 17.65 -24.95 7.96
C ILE A 179 16.48 -25.57 7.20
N ILE A 180 16.00 -26.74 7.64
CA ILE A 180 14.86 -27.43 7.02
C ILE A 180 13.67 -27.41 7.98
N TRP A 181 12.49 -27.10 7.45
CA TRP A 181 11.20 -27.26 8.12
C TRP A 181 10.44 -28.47 7.59
N THR A 182 9.89 -29.29 8.49
CA THR A 182 9.05 -30.46 8.15
C THR A 182 7.76 -30.47 8.98
N LYS A 183 7.90 -30.84 10.26
CA LYS A 183 6.96 -30.62 11.37
C LYS A 183 7.61 -29.82 12.50
N SER A 184 8.94 -29.86 12.53
CA SER A 184 9.83 -29.17 13.43
C SER A 184 11.09 -28.76 12.64
N TRP A 185 11.91 -27.92 13.25
CA TRP A 185 13.21 -27.57 12.70
C TRP A 185 14.16 -28.76 12.68
N THR A 186 14.79 -28.98 11.53
CA THR A 186 15.83 -29.99 11.32
C THR A 186 17.08 -29.29 10.79
N ASN A 187 18.21 -29.47 11.46
CA ASN A 187 19.49 -28.91 11.03
C ASN A 187 19.97 -29.56 9.73
N MET A 188 20.68 -28.78 8.92
CA MET A 188 21.43 -29.30 7.78
C MET A 188 22.56 -30.21 8.28
N PRO A 189 22.96 -31.25 7.50
CA PRO A 189 24.09 -32.12 7.88
C PRO A 189 25.44 -31.38 7.95
N PHE A 190 25.52 -30.17 7.40
CA PHE A 190 26.67 -29.25 7.42
C PHE A 190 26.44 -28.01 8.30
N SER A 191 25.41 -28.00 9.16
CA SER A 191 25.11 -26.91 10.10
C SER A 191 24.89 -25.52 9.47
N GLY A 192 24.55 -25.50 8.18
CA GLY A 192 24.24 -24.28 7.43
C GLY A 192 25.47 -23.54 6.91
N PHE A 193 25.36 -22.23 6.71
CA PHE A 193 26.38 -21.41 6.05
C PHE A 193 26.91 -20.31 6.97
N ASN A 194 28.15 -19.89 6.73
CA ASN A 194 28.77 -18.79 7.46
C ASN A 194 28.28 -17.39 7.02
N GLY A 195 27.35 -17.30 6.06
CA GLY A 195 26.72 -16.05 5.64
C GLY A 195 25.33 -16.28 5.01
N PRO A 196 24.62 -15.20 4.66
CA PRO A 196 23.20 -15.28 4.34
C PRO A 196 22.94 -15.99 3.01
N VAL A 197 21.83 -16.72 2.97
CA VAL A 197 21.30 -17.33 1.75
C VAL A 197 20.25 -16.39 1.16
N ASN A 198 20.37 -16.07 -0.12
CA ASN A 198 19.46 -15.16 -0.84
C ASN A 198 18.52 -15.88 -1.80
N SER A 199 18.90 -17.07 -2.28
CA SER A 199 18.10 -17.85 -3.22
C SER A 199 18.32 -19.35 -3.00
N ILE A 200 17.24 -20.13 -3.16
CA ILE A 200 17.27 -21.59 -3.09
C ILE A 200 16.46 -22.11 -4.27
N LEU A 201 17.03 -23.07 -5.00
CA LEU A 201 16.38 -23.67 -6.16
C LEU A 201 16.67 -25.17 -6.19
N LYS A 202 15.68 -25.99 -6.51
CA LYS A 202 15.89 -27.41 -6.86
C LYS A 202 16.24 -27.52 -8.33
N ALA A 203 17.43 -28.05 -8.61
CA ALA A 203 17.88 -28.35 -9.94
C ALA A 203 17.07 -29.52 -10.54
N PRO A 204 16.98 -29.63 -11.88
CA PRO A 204 16.36 -30.78 -12.54
C PRO A 204 16.97 -32.13 -12.15
N SER A 205 18.24 -32.15 -11.71
CA SER A 205 18.93 -33.32 -11.15
C SER A 205 18.38 -33.79 -9.80
N GLY A 206 17.47 -33.03 -9.17
CA GLY A 206 16.92 -33.28 -7.84
C GLY A 206 17.77 -32.72 -6.69
N LYS A 207 18.95 -32.17 -7.00
CA LYS A 207 19.83 -31.50 -6.04
C LYS A 207 19.34 -30.09 -5.72
N ILE A 208 19.63 -29.61 -4.51
CA ILE A 208 19.27 -28.27 -4.04
C ILE A 208 20.46 -27.34 -4.18
N ILE A 209 20.26 -26.20 -4.82
CA ILE A 209 21.29 -25.19 -5.04
C ILE A 209 21.01 -24.02 -4.12
N PHE A 210 22.01 -23.62 -3.35
CA PHE A 210 22.00 -22.45 -2.50
C PHE A 210 22.82 -21.34 -3.17
N GLY A 211 22.21 -20.17 -3.29
CA GLY A 211 22.86 -18.94 -3.73
C GLY A 211 22.81 -17.90 -2.62
N GLY A 212 23.95 -17.30 -2.30
CA GLY A 212 24.01 -16.31 -1.22
C GLY A 212 25.33 -15.56 -1.15
N GLU A 213 25.62 -15.09 0.04
CA GLU A 213 26.87 -14.43 0.41
C GLU A 213 27.55 -15.30 1.47
N PHE A 214 28.17 -16.41 1.03
CA PHE A 214 28.87 -17.35 1.90
C PHE A 214 30.07 -17.95 1.17
N ASN A 215 31.07 -18.38 1.95
CA ASN A 215 32.29 -19.00 1.44
C ASN A 215 32.73 -20.23 2.26
N GLY A 216 31.86 -20.70 3.14
CA GLY A 216 32.08 -21.86 3.97
C GLY A 216 30.79 -22.40 4.58
N LEU A 217 30.88 -23.66 4.99
CA LEU A 217 29.84 -24.39 5.72
C LEU A 217 30.05 -24.24 7.24
N GLY A 218 29.04 -24.56 8.06
CA GLY A 218 29.07 -24.37 9.51
C GLY A 218 30.18 -25.12 10.28
N ASP A 219 30.59 -24.54 11.43
CA ASP A 219 31.47 -24.98 12.53
C ASP A 219 32.67 -25.91 12.30
N ASN A 220 33.05 -26.29 11.08
CA ASN A 220 34.07 -27.32 10.91
C ASN A 220 34.93 -27.28 9.66
N MET A 221 35.32 -26.10 9.13
CA MET A 221 36.46 -26.03 8.18
C MET A 221 37.39 -24.80 8.37
N THR A 222 38.47 -25.07 9.12
CA THR A 222 39.88 -24.63 8.96
C THR A 222 40.24 -23.15 8.72
N ALA A 223 40.48 -22.44 9.84
CA ALA A 223 41.79 -21.88 10.19
C ALA A 223 41.85 -21.60 11.70
N VAL A 224 43.01 -21.78 12.34
CA VAL A 224 43.18 -21.54 13.78
C VAL A 224 43.03 -20.05 14.06
N ALA A 225 41.90 -19.63 14.64
CA ALA A 225 41.74 -18.27 15.14
C ALA A 225 42.84 -17.98 16.17
N LYS A 226 43.63 -16.91 15.99
CA LYS A 226 44.34 -16.33 17.15
C LYS A 226 43.29 -15.98 18.18
N ASN A 227 43.58 -16.26 19.46
CA ASN A 227 42.69 -16.13 20.61
C ASN A 227 41.74 -14.90 20.50
N ASN A 228 40.54 -15.12 19.94
CA ASN A 228 39.59 -14.07 19.55
C ASN A 228 38.72 -13.60 20.73
N THR A 229 39.19 -13.83 21.94
CA THR A 229 38.46 -13.52 23.17
C THR A 229 38.55 -12.03 23.47
N GLN A 230 37.41 -11.36 23.60
CA GLN A 230 37.30 -9.98 24.09
C GLN A 230 37.14 -9.99 25.62
N VAL A 231 37.94 -9.19 26.31
CA VAL A 231 37.73 -8.92 27.74
C VAL A 231 36.51 -8.01 27.88
N LEU A 232 35.52 -8.44 28.66
CA LEU A 232 34.34 -7.64 28.96
C LEU A 232 34.74 -6.43 29.82
N PRO A 233 34.27 -5.20 29.51
CA PRO A 233 34.60 -4.01 30.28
C PRO A 233 33.80 -3.97 31.59
N ILE A 234 34.18 -4.82 32.56
CA ILE A 234 33.52 -4.93 33.86
C ILE A 234 33.45 -3.57 34.59
N GLY A 235 34.37 -2.65 34.31
CA GLY A 235 34.35 -1.31 34.89
C GLY A 235 33.14 -0.44 34.49
N SER A 236 32.43 -0.79 33.41
CA SER A 236 31.16 -0.15 33.00
C SER A 236 29.97 -0.59 33.86
N ALA A 237 30.10 -1.68 34.61
CA ALA A 237 29.01 -2.24 35.40
C ALA A 237 28.81 -1.47 36.73
N LEU A 238 27.58 -1.50 37.22
CA LEU A 238 27.28 -1.13 38.60
C LEU A 238 27.78 -2.25 39.52
N LEU A 239 28.89 -1.99 40.23
CA LEU A 239 29.51 -2.96 41.13
C LEU A 239 28.93 -2.85 42.54
N LYS A 240 28.60 -4.01 43.11
CA LYS A 240 28.09 -4.15 44.47
C LYS A 240 28.89 -5.20 45.21
N ALA A 241 29.06 -5.01 46.50
CA ALA A 241 29.63 -6.03 47.37
C ALA A 241 28.88 -6.06 48.70
N GLN A 242 28.82 -7.24 49.30
CA GLN A 242 28.34 -7.43 50.67
C GLN A 242 29.52 -7.74 51.58
N THR A 243 29.44 -7.28 52.83
CA THR A 243 30.44 -7.54 53.90
C THR A 243 31.88 -7.18 53.51
N SER A 244 32.09 -6.05 52.83
CA SER A 244 33.44 -5.49 52.62
C SER A 244 34.14 -5.18 53.97
N SER A 245 35.47 -5.16 53.97
CA SER A 245 36.30 -5.04 55.20
C SER A 245 36.03 -3.81 56.07
N GLY A 246 35.57 -2.69 55.50
CA GLY A 246 35.45 -1.40 56.18
C GLY A 246 36.77 -0.62 56.29
N THR A 247 37.90 -1.24 55.89
CA THR A 247 39.21 -0.60 55.88
C THR A 247 39.35 0.37 54.70
N PRO A 248 39.82 1.61 54.91
CA PRO A 248 40.03 2.59 53.83
C PRO A 248 40.93 2.02 52.72
N GLY A 249 40.50 2.16 51.47
CA GLY A 249 41.22 1.64 50.30
C GLY A 249 41.14 0.12 50.09
N LEU A 250 40.49 -0.66 50.95
CA LEU A 250 40.37 -2.13 50.79
C LEU A 250 38.91 -2.61 50.74
N SER A 251 37.96 -1.69 50.75
CA SER A 251 36.51 -1.98 50.83
C SER A 251 35.76 -1.80 49.51
N ASP A 252 36.30 -1.02 48.56
CA ASP A 252 35.63 -0.71 47.31
C ASP A 252 35.75 -1.90 46.33
N PRO A 253 34.63 -2.49 45.87
CA PRO A 253 34.65 -3.56 44.89
C PRO A 253 35.27 -3.18 43.53
N LYS A 254 35.42 -1.87 43.23
CA LYS A 254 36.11 -1.38 42.03
C LYS A 254 37.61 -1.65 42.04
N ASN A 255 38.22 -1.83 43.20
CA ASN A 255 39.67 -1.97 43.34
C ASN A 255 40.26 -3.16 42.58
N ILE A 256 39.44 -4.17 42.26
CA ILE A 256 39.88 -5.41 41.58
C ILE A 256 39.55 -5.43 40.09
N VAL A 257 38.98 -4.36 39.55
CA VAL A 257 38.46 -4.29 38.18
C VAL A 257 39.37 -3.43 37.31
N CYS A 258 39.67 -3.89 36.09
CA CYS A 258 40.42 -3.15 35.05
C CYS A 258 41.77 -2.60 35.51
N LYS A 259 42.46 -3.34 36.37
CA LYS A 259 43.81 -2.99 36.85
C LYS A 259 44.85 -3.12 35.72
N PRO A 260 45.87 -2.23 35.68
CA PRO A 260 47.01 -2.37 34.77
C PRO A 260 47.86 -3.60 35.07
N ASP A 261 48.05 -3.90 36.36
CA ASP A 261 48.78 -5.07 36.86
C ASP A 261 47.99 -5.75 37.99
N ALA A 262 47.51 -6.95 37.71
CA ALA A 262 46.76 -7.76 38.66
C ALA A 262 47.63 -8.38 39.78
N ALA A 263 48.96 -8.23 39.72
CA ALA A 263 49.87 -8.65 40.79
C ALA A 263 50.09 -7.59 41.88
N THR A 264 49.77 -6.32 41.61
CA THR A 264 49.92 -5.23 42.60
C THR A 264 48.86 -5.38 43.70
N GLU A 265 49.26 -5.43 44.96
CA GLU A 265 48.35 -5.54 46.13
C GLU A 265 48.46 -4.31 47.04
N GLY A 266 47.40 -4.04 47.81
CA GLY A 266 47.36 -2.96 48.80
C GLY A 266 46.15 -2.04 48.65
N PRO A 267 46.13 -0.90 49.37
CA PRO A 267 45.07 0.10 49.26
C PRO A 267 44.84 0.51 47.80
N ASP A 268 43.58 0.65 47.42
CA ASP A 268 43.03 0.96 46.09
C ASP A 268 43.34 -0.08 45.00
N ASN A 269 43.95 -1.22 45.37
CA ASN A 269 44.32 -2.30 44.46
C ASN A 269 43.74 -3.66 44.87
N THR A 270 43.32 -3.83 46.12
CA THR A 270 42.79 -5.09 46.64
C THR A 270 41.40 -4.87 47.22
N TRP A 271 40.51 -5.87 47.07
CA TRP A 271 39.20 -5.88 47.73
C TRP A 271 39.16 -7.02 48.75
N LEU A 272 38.84 -6.68 50.00
CA LEU A 272 38.77 -7.62 51.12
C LEU A 272 37.37 -7.68 51.72
N LEU A 273 36.98 -8.87 52.15
CA LEU A 273 35.84 -9.10 53.02
C LEU A 273 36.16 -8.75 54.47
N SER A 274 35.10 -8.49 55.25
CA SER A 274 35.15 -8.35 56.70
C SER A 274 35.62 -9.65 57.36
N ASP A 275 36.26 -9.50 58.51
CA ASP A 275 36.85 -10.60 59.25
C ASP A 275 35.76 -11.61 59.63
N THR A 276 36.07 -12.89 59.42
CA THR A 276 35.22 -14.02 59.80
C THR A 276 33.83 -14.07 59.14
N ALA A 277 33.59 -13.32 58.07
CA ALA A 277 32.29 -13.24 57.41
C ALA A 277 32.33 -13.65 55.92
N PRO A 278 31.39 -14.49 55.43
CA PRO A 278 31.19 -14.70 54.00
C PRO A 278 30.53 -13.47 53.38
N GLY A 279 30.72 -13.31 52.07
CA GLY A 279 30.19 -12.17 51.33
C GLY A 279 30.10 -12.42 49.83
N PHE A 280 29.71 -11.39 49.09
CA PHE A 280 29.64 -11.47 47.63
C PHE A 280 30.21 -10.24 46.96
N TRP A 281 30.56 -10.43 45.69
CA TRP A 281 30.87 -9.38 44.73
C TRP A 281 29.96 -9.55 43.51
N GLN A 282 29.34 -8.47 43.02
CA GLN A 282 28.34 -8.50 41.95
C GLN A 282 28.59 -7.36 40.96
N ALA A 283 28.34 -7.66 39.67
CA ALA A 283 28.36 -6.68 38.59
C ALA A 283 27.03 -6.70 37.83
N ASP A 284 26.37 -5.55 37.76
CA ASP A 284 25.15 -5.33 36.98
C ASP A 284 25.46 -4.46 35.74
N PHE A 285 25.21 -4.97 34.53
CA PHE A 285 25.52 -4.29 33.27
C PHE A 285 24.26 -3.66 32.64
N GLY A 286 24.44 -2.56 31.92
CA GLY A 286 23.39 -1.95 31.08
C GLY A 286 23.13 -2.71 29.76
N PHE A 287 23.83 -3.82 29.55
CA PHE A 287 23.79 -4.67 28.36
C PHE A 287 23.97 -6.14 28.72
N GLY A 288 23.44 -7.04 27.88
CA GLY A 288 23.66 -8.48 28.00
C GLY A 288 24.90 -8.96 27.25
N PHE A 289 25.50 -10.03 27.79
CA PHE A 289 26.72 -10.65 27.30
C PHE A 289 26.65 -12.18 27.43
N LEU A 290 27.55 -12.87 26.73
CA LEU A 290 27.65 -14.33 26.72
C LEU A 290 29.09 -14.74 27.14
N PRO A 291 29.33 -15.06 28.41
CA PRO A 291 30.68 -15.30 28.90
C PRO A 291 31.20 -16.69 28.50
N THR A 292 32.50 -16.77 28.22
CA THR A 292 33.19 -18.02 27.83
C THR A 292 34.32 -18.39 28.78
N LYS A 293 34.91 -17.41 29.48
CA LYS A 293 35.96 -17.64 30.48
C LYS A 293 35.92 -16.57 31.56
N LEU A 294 36.15 -16.96 32.81
CA LEU A 294 36.38 -16.10 33.96
C LEU A 294 37.81 -16.28 34.46
N ARG A 295 38.53 -15.18 34.71
CA ARG A 295 39.82 -15.19 35.40
C ARG A 295 39.71 -14.50 36.75
N LEU A 296 40.19 -15.16 37.79
CA LEU A 296 40.26 -14.61 39.15
C LEU A 296 41.70 -14.58 39.65
N HIS A 297 42.09 -13.46 40.25
CA HIS A 297 43.37 -13.31 40.95
C HIS A 297 43.11 -13.34 42.45
N ASN A 298 43.67 -14.34 43.13
CA ASN A 298 43.58 -14.40 44.58
C ASN A 298 44.47 -13.32 45.20
N THR A 299 44.14 -12.90 46.42
CA THR A 299 45.03 -12.04 47.21
C THR A 299 45.82 -12.86 48.22
N LYS A 300 46.96 -12.30 48.67
CA LYS A 300 47.73 -12.76 49.83
C LYS A 300 47.99 -11.64 50.84
N LEU A 301 47.37 -10.47 50.65
CA LEU A 301 47.54 -9.30 51.51
C LEU A 301 47.14 -9.68 52.95
N ASP A 302 48.05 -9.45 53.90
CA ASP A 302 47.89 -9.81 55.31
C ASP A 302 47.53 -11.30 55.58
N GLY A 303 47.94 -12.20 54.67
CA GLY A 303 47.63 -13.64 54.76
C GLY A 303 46.16 -13.99 54.46
N ARG A 304 45.39 -13.06 53.90
CA ARG A 304 44.00 -13.25 53.49
C ARG A 304 43.91 -13.75 52.06
N GLY A 305 42.85 -14.48 51.73
CA GLY A 305 42.57 -14.94 50.36
C GLY A 305 41.27 -15.73 50.24
N THR A 306 40.71 -15.83 49.04
CA THR A 306 39.51 -16.64 48.77
C THR A 306 39.88 -18.12 48.61
N LYS A 307 39.14 -19.02 49.27
CA LYS A 307 39.34 -20.48 49.19
C LYS A 307 38.23 -21.19 48.42
N THR A 308 36.98 -20.85 48.68
CA THR A 308 35.82 -21.44 47.99
C THR A 308 34.84 -20.36 47.56
N TRP A 309 34.45 -20.41 46.28
CA TRP A 309 33.55 -19.45 45.66
C TRP A 309 32.57 -20.13 44.69
N ARG A 310 31.53 -19.41 44.27
CA ARG A 310 30.61 -19.83 43.20
C ARG A 310 30.19 -18.67 42.32
N TYR A 311 29.77 -18.99 41.09
CA TYR A 311 29.22 -18.03 40.13
C TYR A 311 27.72 -18.20 39.98
N THR A 312 26.97 -17.11 40.09
CA THR A 312 25.53 -17.06 39.81
C THR A 312 25.27 -16.15 38.62
N ALA A 313 24.64 -16.68 37.58
CA ALA A 313 24.15 -15.90 36.43
C ALA A 313 22.84 -15.20 36.79
N LEU A 314 22.70 -13.91 36.45
CA LEU A 314 21.50 -13.11 36.72
C LEU A 314 20.93 -12.55 35.40
N PRO A 315 19.59 -12.46 35.27
CA PRO A 315 18.58 -12.60 36.33
C PRO A 315 18.15 -14.04 36.66
N ASP A 316 18.54 -15.03 35.85
CA ASP A 316 18.02 -16.42 35.95
C ASP A 316 18.29 -17.10 37.30
N GLY A 317 19.30 -16.65 38.04
CA GLY A 317 19.69 -17.21 39.34
C GLY A 317 20.38 -18.57 39.26
N GLY A 318 20.73 -19.04 38.06
CA GLY A 318 21.40 -20.30 37.81
C GLY A 318 22.86 -20.31 38.27
N ILE A 319 23.31 -21.43 38.82
CA ILE A 319 24.72 -21.67 39.16
C ILE A 319 25.43 -22.19 37.91
N MET A 320 26.57 -21.58 37.57
CA MET A 320 27.33 -21.94 36.37
C MET A 320 28.38 -23.02 36.65
N ASN A 321 28.55 -23.94 35.70
CA ASN A 321 29.54 -25.00 35.75
C ASN A 321 30.82 -24.59 35.02
N PHE A 322 31.98 -24.88 35.61
CA PHE A 322 33.28 -24.53 35.07
C PHE A 322 34.18 -25.75 34.90
N THR A 323 35.12 -25.61 33.97
CA THR A 323 36.35 -26.41 33.91
C THR A 323 37.54 -25.52 34.18
N PHE A 324 38.55 -26.04 34.86
CA PHE A 324 39.78 -25.30 35.18
C PHE A 324 40.97 -26.24 35.25
N VAL A 325 42.19 -25.71 35.12
CA VAL A 325 43.42 -26.46 35.31
C VAL A 325 43.87 -26.29 36.76
N ASP A 326 43.94 -27.40 37.50
CA ASP A 326 44.43 -27.41 38.87
C ASP A 326 45.93 -27.05 38.88
N PRO A 327 46.34 -25.94 39.52
CA PRO A 327 47.72 -25.46 39.43
C PRO A 327 48.73 -26.34 40.18
N LEU A 328 48.27 -27.21 41.09
CA LEU A 328 49.16 -28.14 41.81
C LEU A 328 49.43 -29.41 40.99
N SER A 329 48.42 -29.91 40.26
CA SER A 329 48.51 -31.17 39.53
C SER A 329 48.66 -31.02 38.01
N GLY A 330 48.38 -29.83 37.46
CA GLY A 330 48.35 -29.57 36.02
C GLY A 330 47.19 -30.25 35.27
N GLN A 331 46.29 -30.92 35.97
CA GLN A 331 45.17 -31.66 35.36
C GLN A 331 43.91 -30.79 35.27
N GLN A 332 43.12 -31.02 34.21
CA GLN A 332 41.80 -30.39 34.06
C GLN A 332 40.81 -31.00 35.07
N ARG A 333 40.11 -30.15 35.81
CA ARG A 333 39.05 -30.48 36.76
C ARG A 333 37.78 -29.67 36.47
N PHE A 334 36.68 -30.05 37.10
CA PHE A 334 35.39 -29.37 36.99
C PHE A 334 34.89 -28.92 38.37
N CYS A 335 34.11 -27.84 38.41
CA CYS A 335 33.45 -27.35 39.62
C CYS A 335 32.14 -26.61 39.26
N ASP A 336 31.25 -26.48 40.24
CA ASP A 336 29.95 -25.83 40.12
C ASP A 336 29.71 -24.84 41.30
N ALA A 337 29.02 -25.28 42.36
CA ALA A 337 28.67 -24.47 43.53
C ALA A 337 29.83 -24.32 44.53
N THR A 338 30.92 -25.08 44.36
CA THR A 338 32.11 -25.02 45.22
C THR A 338 33.38 -25.05 44.38
N CYS A 339 33.72 -23.93 43.74
CA CYS A 339 34.96 -23.79 42.98
C CYS A 339 36.13 -23.40 43.89
N PRO A 340 37.28 -24.09 43.81
CA PRO A 340 38.43 -23.81 44.65
C PRO A 340 39.31 -22.68 44.07
N LEU A 341 39.91 -21.87 44.95
CA LEU A 341 41.00 -20.95 44.64
C LEU A 341 42.22 -21.30 45.53
N PRO A 342 43.42 -21.56 44.96
CA PRO A 342 44.57 -21.97 45.76
C PRO A 342 45.14 -20.83 46.60
N GLU A 343 45.64 -21.17 47.80
CA GLU A 343 46.35 -20.24 48.67
C GLU A 343 47.65 -19.76 48.02
N GLY A 344 47.95 -18.46 48.11
CA GLY A 344 49.19 -17.88 47.61
C GLY A 344 49.31 -17.81 46.07
N ASN A 345 48.31 -18.28 45.32
CA ASN A 345 48.29 -18.12 43.86
C ASN A 345 47.90 -16.68 43.48
N THR A 346 48.91 -15.82 43.32
CA THR A 346 48.74 -14.46 42.78
C THR A 346 48.75 -14.42 41.25
N THR A 347 49.04 -15.55 40.59
CA THR A 347 48.86 -15.68 39.13
C THR A 347 47.38 -15.97 38.85
N GLY A 348 46.81 -15.35 37.81
CA GLY A 348 45.38 -15.46 37.53
C GLY A 348 44.97 -16.89 37.21
N GLN A 349 43.92 -17.39 37.87
CA GLN A 349 43.33 -18.70 37.63
C GLN A 349 42.19 -18.59 36.61
N ASP A 350 42.28 -19.34 35.51
CA ASP A 350 41.24 -19.41 34.48
C ASP A 350 40.20 -20.48 34.79
N PHE A 351 38.93 -20.12 34.63
CA PHE A 351 37.75 -20.98 34.70
C PHE A 351 36.95 -20.83 33.39
N ILE A 352 36.75 -21.93 32.67
CA ILE A 352 36.06 -21.98 31.37
C ILE A 352 34.63 -22.46 31.58
N PHE A 353 33.65 -21.75 31.05
CA PHE A 353 32.23 -22.11 31.17
C PHE A 353 31.92 -23.38 30.36
N VAL A 354 31.17 -24.31 30.96
CA VAL A 354 30.73 -25.54 30.27
C VAL A 354 29.56 -25.26 29.32
N ASN A 355 28.62 -24.42 29.75
CA ASN A 355 27.50 -23.92 28.96
C ASN A 355 27.58 -22.40 28.89
N ASN A 356 27.42 -21.83 27.71
CA ASN A 356 27.36 -20.39 27.53
C ASN A 356 25.90 -19.94 27.62
N ILE A 357 25.55 -19.24 28.70
CA ILE A 357 24.20 -18.72 28.95
C ILE A 357 24.27 -17.19 28.91
N GLY A 358 23.36 -16.55 28.18
CA GLY A 358 23.31 -15.08 28.10
C GLY A 358 22.87 -14.49 29.43
N MET A 359 23.52 -13.42 29.87
CA MET A 359 23.23 -12.77 31.15
C MET A 359 23.53 -11.27 31.09
N ASN A 360 22.89 -10.50 31.97
CA ASN A 360 23.12 -9.05 32.07
C ASN A 360 23.77 -8.67 33.41
N ALA A 361 23.87 -9.62 34.33
CA ALA A 361 24.52 -9.44 35.61
C ALA A 361 25.08 -10.79 36.10
N PHE A 362 26.06 -10.73 37.00
CA PHE A 362 26.55 -11.92 37.67
C PHE A 362 27.02 -11.63 39.09
N LYS A 363 27.03 -12.67 39.91
CA LYS A 363 27.47 -12.60 41.30
C LYS A 363 28.45 -13.71 41.64
N ILE A 364 29.52 -13.34 42.35
CA ILE A 364 30.49 -14.24 42.97
C ILE A 364 30.23 -14.28 44.47
N ASP A 365 29.78 -15.42 44.99
CA ASP A 365 29.68 -15.62 46.43
C ASP A 365 30.96 -16.29 46.95
N ILE A 366 31.56 -15.76 48.01
CA ILE A 366 32.71 -16.34 48.71
C ILE A 366 32.21 -16.96 50.01
N SER A 367 32.43 -18.28 50.14
CA SER A 367 31.90 -19.09 51.25
C SER A 367 32.98 -19.59 52.21
N ASP A 368 34.24 -19.66 51.77
CA ASP A 368 35.39 -20.06 52.59
C ASP A 368 36.64 -19.26 52.17
N TRP A 369 37.56 -19.02 53.11
CA TRP A 369 38.73 -18.15 52.93
C TRP A 369 39.98 -18.62 53.69
N TYR A 370 41.13 -18.08 53.31
CA TYR A 370 42.40 -18.19 54.02
C TYR A 370 42.59 -16.98 54.95
N GLY A 371 43.24 -17.17 56.10
CA GLY A 371 43.48 -16.10 57.08
C GLY A 371 42.21 -15.59 57.79
N GLN A 372 42.20 -14.30 58.14
CA GLN A 372 41.11 -13.68 58.91
C GLN A 372 39.84 -13.36 58.09
N GLY A 373 39.93 -13.33 56.75
CA GLY A 373 38.81 -13.03 55.86
C GLY A 373 39.17 -13.28 54.39
N GLY A 374 38.15 -13.36 53.52
CA GLY A 374 38.35 -13.55 52.08
C GLY A 374 38.73 -12.26 51.35
N GLY A 375 39.11 -12.41 50.08
CA GLY A 375 39.47 -11.26 49.24
C GLY A 375 39.93 -11.68 47.85
N LEU A 376 39.95 -10.71 46.95
CA LEU A 376 40.41 -10.87 45.57
C LEU A 376 41.33 -9.70 45.22
N ASN A 377 42.23 -9.92 44.25
CA ASN A 377 43.14 -8.89 43.75
C ASN A 377 42.89 -8.51 42.28
N GLY A 378 42.01 -9.24 41.59
CA GLY A 378 41.71 -9.02 40.18
C GLY A 378 40.59 -9.92 39.67
N ILE A 379 39.77 -9.41 38.76
CA ILE A 379 38.73 -10.16 38.05
C ILE A 379 38.69 -9.76 36.57
N GLU A 380 38.62 -10.75 35.69
CA GLU A 380 38.43 -10.55 34.25
C GLU A 380 37.38 -11.54 33.72
N LEU A 381 36.52 -11.09 32.82
CA LEU A 381 35.50 -11.91 32.17
C LEU A 381 35.69 -11.78 30.66
N PHE A 382 35.53 -12.88 29.93
CA PHE A 382 35.80 -12.95 28.50
C PHE A 382 34.57 -13.45 27.73
N GLN A 383 34.43 -12.99 26.49
CA GLN A 383 33.47 -13.48 25.51
C GLN A 383 34.14 -13.64 24.13
N ASN A 384 33.52 -14.37 23.21
CA ASN A 384 34.08 -14.60 21.87
C ASN A 384 33.61 -13.56 20.83
N ASP A 385 32.42 -13.00 21.01
CA ASP A 385 31.85 -12.03 20.07
C ASP A 385 32.46 -10.63 20.28
N ILE A 386 32.85 -9.97 19.19
CA ILE A 386 33.40 -8.61 19.21
C ILE A 386 32.25 -7.60 19.05
N TYR A 387 31.92 -6.89 20.12
CA TYR A 387 30.87 -5.88 20.12
C TYR A 387 31.42 -4.46 20.23
N SER A 388 30.74 -3.52 19.56
CA SER A 388 30.85 -2.08 19.79
C SER A 388 29.44 -1.53 20.07
N TYR A 389 29.23 -1.00 21.27
CA TYR A 389 27.97 -0.43 21.71
C TYR A 389 27.85 1.04 21.32
N ALA A 390 26.63 1.52 21.10
CA ALA A 390 26.37 2.91 20.75
C ALA A 390 26.66 3.84 21.93
N ILE A 391 26.29 3.40 23.14
CA ILE A 391 26.64 4.05 24.39
C ILE A 391 28.14 3.80 24.65
N ASN A 392 28.96 4.85 24.55
CA ASN A 392 30.41 4.69 24.64
C ASN A 392 30.86 4.17 26.02
N ASP A 393 30.14 4.51 27.08
CA ASP A 393 30.41 4.03 28.44
C ASP A 393 30.31 2.49 28.57
N PHE A 394 29.64 1.80 27.65
CA PHE A 394 29.62 0.33 27.61
C PHE A 394 30.86 -0.27 26.94
N ASN A 395 31.64 0.56 26.25
CA ASN A 395 32.91 0.19 25.66
C ASN A 395 34.11 0.60 26.56
N GLU A 396 33.88 1.42 27.59
CA GLU A 396 34.86 1.90 28.55
C GLU A 396 34.65 1.32 29.97
N PRO A 397 35.67 1.18 30.81
CA PRO A 397 37.10 1.30 30.52
C PRO A 397 37.64 0.06 29.79
N LYS A 398 38.84 0.19 29.21
CA LYS A 398 39.58 -0.96 28.66
C LYS A 398 40.14 -1.79 29.82
N CYS A 399 39.77 -3.06 29.91
CA CYS A 399 40.14 -3.94 31.03
C CYS A 399 41.13 -5.02 30.59
N GLY A 400 42.00 -5.47 31.49
CA GLY A 400 42.97 -6.55 31.25
C GLY A 400 44.26 -6.12 30.54
N GLY A 401 44.79 -4.94 30.90
CA GLY A 401 46.07 -4.44 30.35
C GLY A 401 46.02 -4.01 28.87
N VAL A 402 44.83 -3.91 28.28
CA VAL A 402 44.65 -3.62 26.85
C VAL A 402 44.76 -2.11 26.58
N THR A 403 45.67 -1.72 25.66
CA THR A 403 45.90 -0.32 25.28
C THR A 403 44.89 0.20 24.24
N THR A 404 44.25 -0.71 23.49
CA THR A 404 43.21 -0.45 22.48
C THR A 404 41.90 -1.15 22.86
N GLY A 405 40.75 -0.51 22.64
CA GLY A 405 39.43 -1.09 22.92
C GLY A 405 38.40 -0.54 21.94
N ALA A 406 37.18 -1.07 21.99
CA ALA A 406 36.08 -0.53 21.19
C ALA A 406 35.74 0.89 21.67
N THR A 407 35.27 1.73 20.77
CA THR A 407 34.78 3.09 21.09
C THR A 407 33.59 3.43 20.20
N SER A 408 32.76 4.36 20.64
CA SER A 408 31.70 4.95 19.82
C SER A 408 31.64 6.46 19.97
N THR A 409 31.27 7.15 18.90
CA THR A 409 31.15 8.62 18.89
C THR A 409 29.76 9.02 18.39
N PRO A 410 28.81 9.32 19.29
CA PRO A 410 27.53 9.89 18.91
C PRO A 410 27.65 11.39 18.61
N THR A 411 27.05 11.83 17.51
CA THR A 411 26.92 13.25 17.10
C THR A 411 25.44 13.56 16.91
N GLY A 412 24.95 14.66 17.47
CA GLY A 412 23.52 15.03 17.42
C GLY A 412 22.79 14.80 18.75
N PRO A 413 21.45 14.92 18.78
CA PRO A 413 20.66 14.97 20.01
C PRO A 413 20.36 13.57 20.59
N TRP A 414 21.38 12.75 20.81
CA TRP A 414 21.24 11.39 21.35
C TRP A 414 20.98 11.38 22.86
N GLN A 415 20.05 10.55 23.30
CA GLN A 415 19.73 10.28 24.70
C GLN A 415 19.75 8.77 24.99
N ILE A 416 20.11 8.38 26.22
CA ILE A 416 20.10 6.97 26.65
C ILE A 416 18.65 6.55 26.95
N THR A 417 18.18 5.51 26.26
CA THR A 417 16.89 4.86 26.48
C THR A 417 17.09 3.55 27.28
N PRO A 418 16.22 3.25 28.25
CA PRO A 418 16.20 1.94 28.93
C PRO A 418 16.11 0.78 27.94
N SER A 419 16.52 -0.42 28.35
CA SER A 419 16.53 -1.59 27.47
C SER A 419 15.13 -2.08 27.11
N HIS A 420 14.10 -1.81 27.94
CA HIS A 420 12.75 -2.36 27.78
C HIS A 420 12.79 -3.90 27.58
N GLU A 421 12.23 -4.42 26.48
CA GLU A 421 12.29 -5.85 26.12
C GLU A 421 13.61 -6.24 25.40
N SER A 422 14.50 -5.27 25.14
CA SER A 422 15.77 -5.49 24.48
C SER A 422 16.87 -5.94 25.43
N ASN A 423 17.94 -6.54 24.87
CA ASN A 423 19.08 -7.03 25.63
C ASN A 423 20.05 -5.92 26.11
N SER A 424 19.92 -4.69 25.62
CA SER A 424 20.81 -3.58 25.96
C SER A 424 20.07 -2.25 25.97
N GLN A 425 20.45 -1.34 26.89
CA GLN A 425 20.15 0.08 26.73
C GLN A 425 20.73 0.59 25.41
N TYR A 426 20.12 1.62 24.84
CA TYR A 426 20.47 2.13 23.50
C TYR A 426 20.34 3.65 23.43
N LEU A 427 20.85 4.25 22.36
CA LEU A 427 20.71 5.68 22.09
C LEU A 427 19.49 5.94 21.20
N THR A 428 18.75 7.00 21.50
CA THR A 428 17.63 7.51 20.69
C THR A 428 17.82 8.98 20.36
N ALA A 429 17.52 9.38 19.12
CA ALA A 429 17.50 10.77 18.66
C ALA A 429 16.18 11.05 17.94
N THR A 430 15.57 12.20 18.20
CA THR A 430 14.35 12.66 17.53
C THR A 430 14.64 13.90 16.70
N LEU A 431 14.29 13.85 15.42
CA LEU A 431 14.51 14.88 14.40
C LEU A 431 13.15 15.34 13.83
N GLN A 432 13.08 16.57 13.32
CA GLN A 432 11.84 17.12 12.74
C GLN A 432 12.13 18.03 11.55
N GLY A 433 11.34 17.93 10.48
CA GLY A 433 11.42 18.83 9.33
C GLY A 433 10.74 18.32 8.04
N ALA A 434 10.60 19.19 7.04
CA ALA A 434 10.07 18.80 5.73
C ALA A 434 11.05 17.95 4.90
N ASN A 435 12.35 18.02 5.21
CA ASN A 435 13.38 17.13 4.72
C ASN A 435 14.42 16.98 5.82
N ILE A 436 14.57 15.76 6.36
CA ILE A 436 15.50 15.48 7.44
C ILE A 436 16.94 15.49 6.88
N ASN A 437 17.80 16.32 7.47
CA ASN A 437 19.23 16.35 7.13
C ASN A 437 19.93 15.09 7.66
N PRO A 438 20.54 14.25 6.79
CA PRO A 438 21.32 13.07 7.20
C PRO A 438 22.43 13.38 8.20
N ASP A 439 23.01 14.58 8.17
CA ASP A 439 24.11 14.97 9.06
C ASP A 439 23.63 15.45 10.46
N ALA A 440 22.31 15.51 10.69
CA ALA A 440 21.75 16.01 11.94
C ALA A 440 21.96 15.06 13.14
N ALA A 441 22.14 13.76 12.88
CA ALA A 441 22.47 12.77 13.90
C ALA A 441 23.31 11.64 13.30
N SER A 442 24.33 11.17 14.00
CA SER A 442 25.07 9.96 13.63
C SER A 442 25.71 9.27 14.83
N VAL A 443 25.98 7.97 14.70
CA VAL A 443 26.82 7.21 15.65
C VAL A 443 27.90 6.49 14.87
N VAL A 444 29.17 6.76 15.21
CA VAL A 444 30.33 6.06 14.63
C VAL A 444 30.81 5.01 15.61
N PHE A 445 30.69 3.74 15.25
CA PHE A 445 31.18 2.57 15.98
C PHE A 445 32.59 2.21 15.52
N GLN A 446 33.51 1.96 16.44
CA GLN A 446 34.89 1.59 16.16
C GLN A 446 35.27 0.36 17.01
N PRO A 447 35.19 -0.87 16.48
CA PRO A 447 35.55 -2.08 17.22
C PRO A 447 37.07 -2.21 17.47
N ASP A 448 37.43 -3.19 18.31
CA ASP A 448 38.80 -3.62 18.54
C ASP A 448 39.05 -5.00 17.92
N ILE A 449 39.37 -5.02 16.63
CA ILE A 449 39.60 -6.25 15.86
C ILE A 449 41.00 -6.78 16.15
N LYS A 450 41.11 -7.98 16.74
CA LYS A 450 42.39 -8.56 17.18
C LYS A 450 43.22 -9.17 16.05
N GLN A 451 42.56 -9.66 14.99
CA GLN A 451 43.23 -10.24 13.83
C GLN A 451 42.48 -9.89 12.55
N SER A 452 43.22 -9.64 11.47
CA SER A 452 42.59 -9.45 10.16
C SER A 452 42.04 -10.79 9.65
N GLY A 453 40.94 -10.73 8.91
CA GLY A 453 40.27 -11.92 8.38
C GLY A 453 38.96 -11.54 7.71
N ASN A 454 38.17 -12.52 7.28
CA ASN A 454 36.85 -12.26 6.72
C ASN A 454 35.81 -12.22 7.86
N TYR A 455 35.06 -11.12 8.00
CA TYR A 455 34.09 -10.91 9.08
C TYR A 455 32.69 -10.61 8.55
N SER A 456 31.68 -11.14 9.24
CA SER A 456 30.30 -10.64 9.21
C SER A 456 30.16 -9.46 10.16
N VAL A 457 29.55 -8.38 9.69
CA VAL A 457 29.20 -7.23 10.52
C VAL A 457 27.68 -7.10 10.58
N THR A 458 27.15 -7.18 11.79
CA THR A 458 25.71 -7.16 12.07
C THR A 458 25.38 -5.97 12.96
N ILE A 459 24.36 -5.19 12.58
CA ILE A 459 23.83 -4.09 13.40
C ILE A 459 22.53 -4.52 14.07
N PHE A 460 22.33 -4.14 15.33
CA PHE A 460 21.15 -4.48 16.11
C PHE A 460 20.25 -3.26 16.27
N THR A 461 18.95 -3.45 16.01
CA THR A 461 17.92 -2.42 16.13
C THR A 461 16.88 -2.85 17.18
N PRO A 462 16.71 -2.07 18.26
CA PRO A 462 15.72 -2.38 19.29
C PRO A 462 14.28 -2.18 18.79
N GLY A 463 13.35 -2.96 19.33
CA GLY A 463 11.92 -2.87 19.02
C GLY A 463 11.28 -1.54 19.44
N CYS A 464 10.32 -1.06 18.65
CA CYS A 464 9.68 0.24 18.88
C CYS A 464 8.45 0.20 19.81
N ILE A 465 7.92 -1.00 20.14
CA ILE A 465 6.76 -1.11 21.04
C ILE A 465 7.15 -0.70 22.46
N GLY A 466 8.32 -1.17 22.94
CA GLY A 466 8.76 -0.97 24.32
C GLY A 466 8.94 0.50 24.71
N ASP A 467 9.31 1.35 23.74
CA ASP A 467 9.51 2.79 23.94
C ASP A 467 8.42 3.67 23.30
N GLY A 468 7.40 3.07 22.66
CA GLY A 468 6.24 3.77 22.10
C GLY A 468 6.55 4.61 20.85
N THR A 469 7.59 4.28 20.09
CA THR A 469 8.07 5.13 18.98
C THR A 469 7.72 4.61 17.58
N CYS A 470 6.95 3.53 17.44
CA CYS A 470 6.70 2.87 16.14
C CYS A 470 6.17 3.81 15.04
N GLY A 471 5.32 4.78 15.39
CA GLY A 471 4.75 5.72 14.43
C GLY A 471 5.71 6.81 13.93
N THR A 472 6.89 6.94 14.54
CA THR A 472 7.89 7.97 14.18
C THR A 472 9.24 7.37 13.77
N ARG A 473 9.43 6.05 13.84
CA ARG A 473 10.64 5.39 13.33
C ARG A 473 10.72 5.53 11.80
N GLY A 474 11.94 5.55 11.27
CA GLY A 474 12.17 5.62 9.83
C GLY A 474 13.42 4.87 9.38
N ARG A 475 14.06 5.37 8.32
CA ARG A 475 15.21 4.76 7.64
C ARG A 475 16.53 5.39 8.08
N VAL A 476 17.55 4.56 8.14
CA VAL A 476 18.93 4.99 8.38
C VAL A 476 19.84 4.42 7.30
N ASN A 477 20.85 5.19 6.96
CA ASN A 477 21.89 4.81 6.03
C ASN A 477 23.15 4.40 6.82
N ILE A 478 23.68 3.23 6.48
CA ILE A 478 24.86 2.65 7.10
C ILE A 478 26.04 2.73 6.13
N THR A 479 27.14 3.29 6.61
CA THR A 479 28.40 3.41 5.87
C THR A 479 29.57 2.98 6.76
N GLY A 480 30.76 2.77 6.19
CA GLY A 480 31.88 2.31 6.99
C GLY A 480 33.16 2.04 6.22
N SER A 481 34.26 1.89 6.95
CA SER A 481 35.60 1.59 6.43
C SER A 481 36.15 0.36 7.15
N MET A 482 36.56 -0.66 6.39
CA MET A 482 36.90 -1.99 6.91
C MET A 482 38.38 -2.36 6.78
N SER A 483 39.10 -1.78 5.82
CA SER A 483 40.52 -2.05 5.61
C SER A 483 41.35 -0.81 5.31
N LYS A 484 42.67 -0.90 5.51
CA LYS A 484 43.67 0.12 5.12
C LYS A 484 43.70 0.34 3.59
N SER A 485 43.38 -0.70 2.82
CA SER A 485 43.36 -0.70 1.36
C SER A 485 42.10 -0.06 0.75
N GLY A 486 41.13 0.36 1.57
CA GLY A 486 39.94 1.07 1.11
C GLY A 486 38.70 0.22 0.92
N SER A 487 38.62 -1.00 1.48
CA SER A 487 37.36 -1.75 1.58
C SER A 487 36.36 -0.93 2.40
N ARG A 488 35.24 -0.55 1.78
CA ARG A 488 34.18 0.25 2.41
C ARG A 488 32.88 -0.54 2.48
N VAL A 489 32.11 -0.28 3.51
CA VAL A 489 30.69 -0.67 3.50
C VAL A 489 30.00 0.18 2.45
N LYS A 490 29.42 -0.48 1.43
CA LYS A 490 28.54 0.21 0.48
C LYS A 490 27.35 0.76 1.26
N SER A 491 26.93 1.97 0.91
CA SER A 491 25.78 2.65 1.53
C SER A 491 24.59 1.70 1.59
N THR A 492 24.23 1.26 2.81
CA THR A 492 23.16 0.28 3.04
C THR A 492 22.06 0.96 3.83
N GLU A 493 20.89 1.11 3.22
CA GLU A 493 19.71 1.66 3.90
C GLU A 493 18.98 0.55 4.67
N ILE A 494 18.68 0.79 5.94
CA ILE A 494 17.91 -0.11 6.80
C ILE A 494 16.74 0.65 7.45
N PHE A 495 15.63 -0.04 7.65
CA PHE A 495 14.43 0.50 8.32
C PHE A 495 14.46 0.17 9.81
N GLN A 496 14.00 1.08 10.67
CA GLN A 496 13.95 0.88 12.13
C GLN A 496 12.53 0.80 12.70
N THR A 497 11.55 0.47 11.86
CA THR A 497 10.11 0.40 12.16
C THR A 497 9.67 -0.92 12.80
N ASN A 498 10.61 -1.79 13.14
CA ASN A 498 10.36 -3.12 13.72
C ASN A 498 9.69 -3.05 15.10
N ASN A 499 8.60 -3.79 15.28
CA ASN A 499 7.88 -3.86 16.55
C ASN A 499 8.75 -4.44 17.69
N PHE A 500 9.50 -5.50 17.37
CA PHE A 500 10.42 -6.19 18.29
C PHE A 500 11.86 -6.09 17.81
N ASP A 501 12.83 -6.43 18.67
CA ASP A 501 14.26 -6.43 18.34
C ASP A 501 14.57 -7.17 17.04
N LYS A 502 15.41 -6.57 16.20
CA LYS A 502 15.92 -7.19 14.98
C LYS A 502 17.42 -6.93 14.81
N TYR A 503 18.00 -7.56 13.80
CA TYR A 503 19.34 -7.25 13.35
C TYR A 503 19.46 -7.36 11.83
N ASP A 504 20.41 -6.62 11.27
CA ASP A 504 20.67 -6.57 9.83
C ASP A 504 22.18 -6.81 9.59
N GLN A 505 22.54 -7.69 8.63
CA GLN A 505 23.95 -7.82 8.18
C GLN A 505 24.27 -6.68 7.22
N ILE A 506 25.24 -5.85 7.56
CA ILE A 506 25.61 -4.63 6.82
C ILE A 506 26.91 -4.76 6.04
N TYR A 507 27.74 -5.75 6.38
CA TYR A 507 28.98 -6.02 5.68
C TYR A 507 29.39 -7.48 5.87
N ASP A 508 29.95 -8.06 4.81
CA ASP A 508 30.62 -9.34 4.82
C ASP A 508 31.88 -9.20 3.96
N GLY A 509 33.04 -9.42 4.55
CA GLY A 509 34.28 -9.22 3.84
C GLY A 509 35.48 -9.07 4.73
N TYR A 510 36.62 -8.85 4.08
CA TYR A 510 37.89 -8.72 4.77
C TYR A 510 37.94 -7.44 5.63
N VAL A 511 38.19 -7.61 6.93
CA VAL A 511 38.37 -6.54 7.91
C VAL A 511 39.80 -6.60 8.44
N ASP A 512 40.49 -5.45 8.45
CA ASP A 512 41.82 -5.35 9.03
C ASP A 512 41.78 -5.32 10.56
N ALA A 513 42.78 -5.92 11.19
CA ALA A 513 43.05 -5.76 12.60
C ALA A 513 43.24 -4.28 12.98
N THR A 514 42.83 -3.96 14.21
CA THR A 514 43.05 -2.66 14.81
C THR A 514 44.54 -2.46 15.10
N ASP A 515 45.24 -1.79 14.18
CA ASP A 515 46.67 -1.47 14.28
C ASP A 515 46.96 -0.17 13.50
N GLY A 516 46.94 0.97 14.21
CA GLY A 516 47.04 2.33 13.65
C GLY A 516 45.81 2.76 12.83
N PHE A 517 45.23 1.85 12.06
CA PHE A 517 43.92 1.93 11.42
C PHE A 517 42.86 1.29 12.31
N ARG A 518 41.64 1.82 12.29
CA ARG A 518 40.48 1.25 12.98
C ARG A 518 39.34 1.08 12.00
N PRO A 519 38.77 -0.13 11.88
CA PRO A 519 37.49 -0.31 11.22
C PRO A 519 36.44 0.61 11.84
N SER A 520 35.50 1.09 11.02
CA SER A 520 34.42 1.94 11.49
C SER A 520 33.11 1.66 10.77
N ILE A 521 32.01 1.78 11.50
CA ILE A 521 30.63 1.78 11.01
C ILE A 521 29.97 3.07 11.45
N THR A 522 29.29 3.76 10.53
CA THR A 522 28.52 4.97 10.80
C THR A 522 27.06 4.70 10.51
N LEU A 523 26.20 4.91 11.52
CA LEU A 523 24.74 4.97 11.37
C LEU A 523 24.31 6.44 11.31
N ALA A 524 23.52 6.82 10.31
CA ALA A 524 22.94 8.17 10.16
C ALA A 524 21.54 8.11 9.51
N PRO A 525 20.64 9.09 9.72
CA PRO A 525 19.36 9.16 9.01
C PRO A 525 19.50 9.15 7.48
N SER A 526 18.61 8.45 6.79
CA SER A 526 18.57 8.49 5.33
C SER A 526 17.95 9.80 4.79
N PRO A 527 18.37 10.27 3.60
CA PRO A 527 17.76 11.43 2.94
C PRO A 527 16.32 11.15 2.47
N GLY A 528 15.54 12.21 2.23
CA GLY A 528 14.18 12.10 1.65
C GLY A 528 13.10 11.67 2.65
N GLN A 529 13.35 11.83 3.95
CA GLN A 529 12.35 11.61 5.01
C GLN A 529 11.82 12.96 5.50
N SER A 530 10.54 13.00 5.90
CA SER A 530 9.85 14.21 6.36
C SER A 530 9.00 13.90 7.61
N GLY A 531 8.58 14.94 8.33
CA GLY A 531 7.81 14.80 9.57
C GLY A 531 8.69 14.64 10.80
N VAL A 532 8.20 13.90 11.80
CA VAL A 532 8.94 13.56 13.02
C VAL A 532 9.64 12.21 12.80
N LEU A 533 10.96 12.19 12.91
CA LEU A 533 11.78 11.00 12.72
C LEU A 533 12.51 10.64 14.01
N THR A 534 12.26 9.44 14.52
CA THR A 534 12.99 8.82 15.63
C THR A 534 14.01 7.83 15.08
N VAL A 535 15.26 7.98 15.48
CA VAL A 535 16.38 7.13 15.09
C VAL A 535 17.00 6.51 16.34
N VAL A 536 17.37 5.23 16.26
CA VAL A 536 18.00 4.50 17.36
C VAL A 536 19.33 3.89 16.98
N ALA A 537 20.20 3.68 17.96
CA ALA A 537 21.47 2.98 17.81
C ALA A 537 21.76 2.15 19.06
N GLN A 538 21.94 0.84 18.91
CA GLN A 538 22.22 -0.06 20.03
C GLN A 538 23.64 -0.61 20.00
N ARG A 539 23.97 -1.52 19.08
CA ARG A 539 25.31 -2.12 18.97
C ARG A 539 25.58 -2.70 17.58
N VAL A 540 26.86 -2.91 17.29
CA VAL A 540 27.36 -3.62 16.12
C VAL A 540 28.20 -4.82 16.58
N ARG A 541 28.01 -5.98 15.94
CA ARG A 541 28.77 -7.21 16.18
C ARG A 541 29.65 -7.54 14.98
N PHE A 542 30.91 -7.90 15.25
CA PHE A 542 31.86 -8.43 14.27
C PHE A 542 32.08 -9.91 14.56
N THR A 543 31.74 -10.77 13.61
CA THR A 543 31.87 -12.23 13.71
C THR A 543 32.92 -12.69 12.72
N LEU A 544 34.04 -13.25 13.19
CA LEU A 544 35.06 -13.81 12.29
C LEU A 544 34.49 -15.05 11.59
N LYS A 545 34.44 -15.03 10.25
CA LYS A 545 33.96 -16.14 9.42
C LYS A 545 35.07 -17.12 9.08
N SER A 546 36.21 -16.61 8.63
CA SER A 546 37.36 -17.42 8.24
C SER A 546 38.66 -16.63 8.31
N ALA A 547 39.76 -17.32 8.59
CA ALA A 547 41.11 -16.80 8.41
C ALA A 547 41.77 -17.29 7.09
N SER A 548 41.12 -18.19 6.34
CA SER A 548 41.44 -18.58 4.95
C SER A 548 40.20 -19.12 4.21
N SER A 549 40.19 -19.01 2.88
CA SER A 549 39.10 -19.33 1.95
C SER A 549 38.73 -20.82 1.94
N GLY A 550 37.46 -21.14 2.18
CA GLY A 550 36.92 -22.51 2.16
C GLY A 550 36.65 -23.07 0.76
N ASN A 551 37.23 -22.48 -0.30
CA ASN A 551 36.99 -22.79 -1.72
C ASN A 551 35.51 -22.69 -2.20
N LEU A 552 34.55 -22.31 -1.36
CA LEU A 552 33.20 -21.90 -1.78
C LEU A 552 33.14 -20.39 -1.98
N ASN A 553 32.30 -19.92 -2.91
CA ASN A 553 32.13 -18.48 -3.14
C ASN A 553 30.73 -18.20 -3.72
N GLY A 554 29.75 -18.09 -2.83
CA GLY A 554 28.36 -17.70 -3.11
C GLY A 554 27.44 -18.80 -3.67
N LEU A 555 27.98 -19.95 -4.07
CA LEU A 555 27.23 -21.10 -4.58
C LEU A 555 27.56 -22.38 -3.80
N PHE A 556 26.54 -23.20 -3.57
CA PHE A 556 26.70 -24.55 -3.03
C PHE A 556 25.60 -25.48 -3.55
N GLU A 557 26.00 -26.66 -4.04
CA GLU A 557 25.11 -27.75 -4.44
C GLU A 557 24.99 -28.81 -3.33
N TYR A 558 23.76 -29.19 -2.98
CA TYR A 558 23.45 -30.19 -1.96
C TYR A 558 22.59 -31.32 -2.53
N ASP A 559 23.02 -32.57 -2.37
CA ASP A 559 22.19 -33.74 -2.66
C ASP A 559 21.43 -34.18 -1.40
N PRO A 560 20.10 -34.01 -1.34
CA PRO A 560 19.32 -34.38 -0.16
C PRO A 560 19.19 -35.90 0.05
N ASN A 561 19.63 -36.73 -0.91
CA ASN A 561 19.60 -38.19 -0.80
C ASN A 561 20.90 -38.77 -0.21
N GLN A 562 21.94 -37.95 -0.05
CA GLN A 562 23.22 -38.37 0.53
C GLN A 562 23.27 -38.04 2.03
N GLN A 563 23.77 -38.98 2.83
CA GLN A 563 23.94 -38.79 4.28
C GLN A 563 25.22 -38.02 4.64
N VAL A 564 26.21 -38.03 3.75
CA VAL A 564 27.51 -37.36 3.94
C VAL A 564 27.63 -36.23 2.93
N VAL A 565 28.04 -35.05 3.41
CA VAL A 565 28.26 -33.87 2.59
C VAL A 565 29.62 -34.01 1.91
N GLU A 566 29.67 -33.79 0.59
CA GLU A 566 30.91 -33.79 -0.16
C GLU A 566 31.72 -32.54 0.20
N ASN A 567 32.96 -32.76 0.65
CA ASN A 567 33.88 -31.68 1.05
C ASN A 567 34.92 -31.36 -0.05
N ASP A 568 34.83 -32.05 -1.19
CA ASP A 568 35.63 -31.76 -2.39
C ASP A 568 34.78 -31.01 -3.41
N PHE A 569 34.71 -29.69 -3.22
CA PHE A 569 33.89 -28.80 -4.05
C PHE A 569 34.31 -28.76 -5.52
N ALA A 570 35.51 -29.26 -5.87
CA ALA A 570 35.96 -29.29 -7.27
C ALA A 570 35.19 -30.30 -8.14
N ASN A 571 34.51 -31.28 -7.54
CA ASN A 571 33.73 -32.30 -8.26
C ASN A 571 32.36 -31.77 -8.73
N SER A 572 31.87 -30.70 -8.11
CA SER A 572 30.63 -30.02 -8.50
C SER A 572 30.94 -28.90 -9.48
N VAL A 573 30.33 -28.95 -10.68
CA VAL A 573 30.46 -27.87 -11.67
C VAL A 573 29.87 -26.56 -11.15
N ILE A 574 28.86 -26.63 -10.27
CA ILE A 574 28.22 -25.47 -9.64
C ILE A 574 29.14 -24.85 -8.60
N ASP A 575 29.73 -25.66 -7.72
CA ASP A 575 30.60 -25.17 -6.66
C ASP A 575 31.92 -24.65 -7.26
N ALA A 576 32.47 -25.36 -8.26
CA ALA A 576 33.63 -24.91 -9.02
C ALA A 576 33.36 -23.61 -9.80
N ALA A 577 32.16 -23.44 -10.36
CA ALA A 577 31.77 -22.18 -10.98
C ALA A 577 31.74 -21.04 -9.97
N GLY A 578 31.14 -21.24 -8.79
CA GLY A 578 31.18 -20.29 -7.68
C GLY A 578 32.62 -19.93 -7.28
N ALA A 579 33.46 -20.94 -7.03
CA ALA A 579 34.87 -20.77 -6.65
C ALA A 579 35.68 -19.93 -7.68
N SER A 580 35.29 -19.96 -8.96
CA SER A 580 35.93 -19.18 -10.03
C SER A 580 35.55 -17.70 -10.07
N LEU A 581 34.54 -17.29 -9.30
CA LEU A 581 34.03 -15.92 -9.27
C LEU A 581 34.96 -14.98 -8.49
N SER A 582 34.88 -13.71 -8.86
CA SER A 582 35.59 -12.57 -8.26
C SER A 582 34.59 -11.55 -7.71
N PRO A 583 34.87 -10.90 -6.57
CA PRO A 583 36.04 -11.14 -5.71
C PRO A 583 35.98 -12.53 -5.06
N THR A 584 37.14 -13.14 -4.86
CA THR A 584 37.24 -14.43 -4.17
C THR A 584 36.66 -14.29 -2.77
N ASP A 585 35.89 -15.28 -2.33
CA ASP A 585 35.20 -15.37 -1.03
C ASP A 585 34.14 -14.30 -0.73
N GLN A 586 33.80 -13.43 -1.69
CA GLN A 586 32.88 -12.29 -1.52
C GLN A 586 31.92 -12.13 -2.71
N ALA A 587 31.79 -13.15 -3.57
CA ALA A 587 30.79 -13.15 -4.62
C ALA A 587 29.40 -13.22 -3.99
N ILE A 588 28.52 -12.32 -4.41
CA ILE A 588 27.13 -12.31 -3.94
C ILE A 588 26.29 -12.96 -5.03
N VAL A 589 25.63 -14.07 -4.73
CA VAL A 589 24.56 -14.62 -5.56
C VAL A 589 23.23 -14.18 -4.98
N SER A 590 22.44 -13.47 -5.79
CA SER A 590 21.16 -12.89 -5.36
C SER A 590 19.96 -13.68 -5.85
N THR A 591 20.07 -14.30 -7.02
CA THR A 591 18.93 -14.98 -7.65
C THR A 591 19.39 -16.20 -8.45
N LEU A 592 18.56 -17.24 -8.42
CA LEU A 592 18.71 -18.47 -9.19
C LEU A 592 17.42 -18.69 -9.99
N ALA A 593 17.55 -19.09 -11.24
CA ALA A 593 16.41 -19.48 -12.07
C ALA A 593 16.75 -20.71 -12.91
N ALA A 594 15.81 -21.65 -13.05
CA ALA A 594 15.92 -22.76 -13.98
C ALA A 594 14.99 -22.52 -15.17
N ALA A 595 15.51 -22.66 -16.39
CA ALA A 595 14.72 -22.64 -17.60
C ALA A 595 14.17 -24.04 -17.93
N SER A 596 13.17 -24.10 -18.82
CA SER A 596 12.52 -25.36 -19.24
C SER A 596 13.44 -26.33 -19.99
N ASP A 597 14.59 -25.86 -20.47
CA ASP A 597 15.63 -26.66 -21.12
C ASP A 597 16.71 -27.17 -20.13
N ASN A 598 16.42 -27.12 -18.83
CA ASN A 598 17.34 -27.44 -17.73
C ASN A 598 18.58 -26.54 -17.64
N THR A 599 18.55 -25.35 -18.24
CA THR A 599 19.61 -24.36 -18.03
C THR A 599 19.40 -23.62 -16.71
N LEU A 600 20.40 -23.67 -15.82
CA LEU A 600 20.44 -22.88 -14.60
C LEU A 600 21.07 -21.51 -14.90
N TYR A 601 20.40 -20.44 -14.48
CA TYR A 601 20.89 -19.07 -14.54
C TYR A 601 21.20 -18.58 -13.14
N ILE A 602 22.38 -18.00 -12.98
CA ILE A 602 22.90 -17.50 -11.71
C ILE A 602 23.11 -16.00 -11.88
N GLY A 603 22.40 -15.19 -11.11
CA GLY A 603 22.51 -13.73 -11.11
C GLY A 603 23.00 -13.21 -9.76
N GLY A 604 23.84 -12.17 -9.78
CA GLY A 604 24.40 -11.61 -8.56
C GLY A 604 25.33 -10.41 -8.78
N ASN A 605 26.26 -10.22 -7.83
CA ASN A 605 27.33 -9.23 -7.88
C ASN A 605 28.67 -9.97 -7.89
N PHE A 606 29.20 -10.20 -9.08
CA PHE A 606 30.46 -10.90 -9.27
C PHE A 606 31.00 -10.66 -10.68
N SER A 607 32.28 -10.94 -10.86
CA SER A 607 32.94 -11.01 -12.15
C SER A 607 33.70 -12.32 -12.29
N GLY A 608 34.14 -12.63 -13.50
CA GLY A 608 34.90 -13.85 -13.78
C GLY A 608 35.37 -13.85 -15.23
N ASN A 609 35.97 -14.95 -15.68
CA ASN A 609 36.39 -15.10 -17.08
C ASN A 609 35.18 -15.20 -18.03
N GLY A 610 34.52 -14.06 -18.31
CA GLY A 610 33.28 -13.95 -19.07
C GLY A 610 31.98 -14.00 -18.25
N LEU A 611 32.06 -14.31 -16.94
CA LEU A 611 30.91 -14.48 -16.04
C LEU A 611 30.59 -13.18 -15.27
N ASN A 612 30.19 -12.10 -15.96
CA ASN A 612 29.96 -10.82 -15.29
C ASN A 612 28.49 -10.65 -14.87
N ASN A 613 28.26 -10.68 -13.56
CA ASN A 613 26.98 -10.49 -12.85
C ASN A 613 25.87 -11.49 -13.18
N ILE A 614 25.95 -12.21 -14.29
CA ILE A 614 25.05 -13.29 -14.67
C ILE A 614 25.75 -14.30 -15.57
N PHE A 615 25.49 -15.59 -15.35
CA PHE A 615 25.96 -16.67 -16.21
C PHE A 615 24.99 -17.86 -16.19
N ALA A 616 25.25 -18.85 -17.04
CA ALA A 616 24.45 -20.07 -17.13
C ALA A 616 25.27 -21.36 -16.95
N ILE A 617 24.62 -22.40 -16.43
CA ILE A 617 25.12 -23.77 -16.40
C ILE A 617 24.05 -24.67 -17.02
N LYS A 618 24.38 -25.32 -18.13
CA LYS A 618 23.48 -26.29 -18.78
C LYS A 618 23.59 -27.65 -18.10
N ASP A 619 22.52 -28.42 -18.14
CA ASP A 619 22.53 -29.79 -17.66
C ASP A 619 23.61 -30.64 -18.38
N GLY A 620 24.38 -31.41 -17.60
CA GLY A 620 25.53 -32.18 -18.09
C GLY A 620 26.73 -31.36 -18.59
N ALA A 621 26.76 -30.04 -18.43
CA ALA A 621 27.90 -29.22 -18.81
C ALA A 621 29.10 -29.48 -17.88
N SER A 622 30.32 -29.46 -18.43
CA SER A 622 31.55 -29.59 -17.64
C SER A 622 32.02 -28.27 -17.03
N ASN A 623 31.49 -27.13 -17.49
CA ASN A 623 31.89 -25.78 -17.07
C ASN A 623 30.70 -24.80 -17.16
N ALA A 624 30.79 -23.68 -16.44
CA ALA A 624 29.90 -22.54 -16.60
C ALA A 624 30.07 -21.87 -17.97
N THR A 625 28.98 -21.30 -18.50
CA THR A 625 28.92 -20.64 -19.80
C THR A 625 28.60 -19.16 -19.63
N ALA A 626 29.43 -18.29 -20.23
CA ALA A 626 29.16 -16.86 -20.31
C ALA A 626 27.95 -16.59 -21.22
N LEU A 627 27.12 -15.62 -20.84
CA LEU A 627 26.05 -15.14 -21.72
C LEU A 627 26.62 -14.15 -22.73
N LYS A 628 25.95 -14.00 -23.88
CA LYS A 628 26.29 -12.99 -24.90
C LYS A 628 26.48 -11.61 -24.27
N GLY A 629 27.44 -10.85 -24.78
CA GLY A 629 27.81 -9.55 -24.21
C GLY A 629 28.73 -9.63 -22.98
N ASN A 630 29.25 -10.83 -22.67
CA ASN A 630 29.98 -11.18 -21.45
C ASN A 630 29.16 -10.94 -20.16
N GLY A 631 27.85 -11.13 -20.22
CA GLY A 631 26.93 -10.83 -19.11
C GLY A 631 26.54 -9.35 -19.02
N LEU A 632 26.28 -8.87 -17.80
CA LEU A 632 25.76 -7.52 -17.53
C LEU A 632 26.80 -6.66 -16.79
N ASN A 633 26.73 -5.34 -16.98
CA ASN A 633 27.74 -4.42 -16.45
C ASN A 633 27.60 -4.06 -14.97
N SER A 634 26.57 -4.55 -14.29
CA SER A 634 26.29 -4.26 -12.88
C SER A 634 25.41 -5.36 -12.28
N HIS A 635 25.15 -5.22 -10.98
CA HIS A 635 24.47 -6.19 -10.14
C HIS A 635 23.10 -6.63 -10.68
N VAL A 636 22.88 -7.95 -10.71
CA VAL A 636 21.59 -8.59 -10.96
C VAL A 636 20.97 -9.01 -9.63
N ILE A 637 19.75 -8.56 -9.37
CA ILE A 637 19.06 -8.72 -8.07
C ILE A 637 17.96 -9.78 -8.15
N THR A 638 17.19 -9.78 -9.24
CA THR A 638 16.01 -10.64 -9.39
C THR A 638 15.91 -11.19 -10.80
N THR A 639 15.37 -12.40 -10.92
CA THR A 639 15.04 -13.02 -12.20
C THR A 639 13.66 -13.66 -12.14
N TYR A 640 12.91 -13.53 -13.23
CA TYR A 640 11.66 -14.24 -13.44
C TYR A 640 11.70 -14.98 -14.77
N GLN A 641 11.40 -16.27 -14.77
CA GLN A 641 11.41 -17.11 -15.95
C GLN A 641 9.98 -17.34 -16.45
N ASN A 642 9.76 -17.13 -17.75
CA ASN A 642 8.49 -17.41 -18.43
C ASN A 642 8.75 -18.14 -19.75
N GLY A 643 8.57 -19.46 -19.75
CA GLY A 643 8.94 -20.30 -20.89
C GLY A 643 10.43 -20.21 -21.19
N SER A 644 10.81 -19.83 -22.42
CA SER A 644 12.21 -19.65 -22.82
C SER A 644 12.75 -18.23 -22.59
N ILE A 645 11.94 -17.31 -22.06
CA ILE A 645 12.32 -15.92 -21.81
C ILE A 645 12.66 -15.75 -20.34
N ILE A 646 13.78 -15.10 -20.06
CA ILE A 646 14.19 -14.73 -18.71
C ILE A 646 14.13 -13.22 -18.59
N TYR A 647 13.34 -12.75 -17.65
CA TYR A 647 13.30 -11.36 -17.22
C TYR A 647 14.34 -11.18 -16.12
N VAL A 648 15.19 -10.17 -16.26
CA VAL A 648 16.30 -9.87 -15.35
C VAL A 648 16.12 -8.45 -14.83
N GLY A 649 16.20 -8.26 -13.51
CA GLY A 649 16.11 -6.97 -12.85
C GLY A 649 17.35 -6.69 -11.98
N GLY A 650 17.80 -5.45 -11.94
CA GLY A 650 18.95 -5.04 -11.15
C GLY A 650 19.36 -3.57 -11.35
N ASN A 651 20.66 -3.30 -11.23
CA ASN A 651 21.26 -1.95 -11.35
C ASN A 651 22.15 -1.80 -12.60
N PHE A 652 21.95 -2.65 -13.62
CA PHE A 652 22.70 -2.62 -14.87
C PHE A 652 22.11 -1.64 -15.87
N THR A 653 22.94 -1.13 -16.76
CA THR A 653 22.51 -0.25 -17.86
C THR A 653 22.69 -0.88 -19.22
N ASN A 654 23.73 -1.72 -19.38
CA ASN A 654 24.15 -2.35 -20.63
C ASN A 654 24.69 -3.77 -20.37
N THR A 655 25.03 -4.50 -21.44
CA THR A 655 25.93 -5.66 -21.34
C THR A 655 27.35 -5.22 -20.97
N GLN A 656 28.14 -6.15 -20.42
CA GLN A 656 29.51 -5.85 -19.97
C GLN A 656 30.40 -5.29 -21.09
N ASP A 657 30.29 -5.82 -22.31
CA ASP A 657 31.03 -5.36 -23.49
C ASP A 657 30.35 -4.20 -24.26
N ASN A 658 29.21 -3.72 -23.77
CA ASN A 658 28.34 -2.74 -24.43
C ASN A 658 27.77 -3.17 -25.80
N SER A 659 27.73 -4.46 -26.14
CA SER A 659 27.09 -4.98 -27.35
C SER A 659 25.57 -4.74 -27.37
N ALA A 660 24.92 -4.72 -26.21
CA ALA A 660 23.53 -4.29 -26.06
C ALA A 660 23.45 -3.14 -25.05
N SER A 661 22.76 -2.06 -25.43
CA SER A 661 22.65 -0.83 -24.64
C SER A 661 21.18 -0.46 -24.37
N GLY A 662 20.96 0.39 -23.37
CA GLY A 662 19.62 0.88 -23.03
C GLY A 662 18.75 -0.12 -22.26
N LEU A 663 19.37 -1.09 -21.59
CA LEU A 663 18.67 -2.08 -20.76
C LEU A 663 18.10 -1.44 -19.48
N ASN A 664 18.84 -0.51 -18.87
CA ASN A 664 18.38 0.37 -17.79
C ASN A 664 17.53 -0.32 -16.70
N GLY A 665 18.17 -1.21 -15.94
CA GLY A 665 17.63 -1.86 -14.76
C GLY A 665 16.76 -3.09 -15.01
N VAL A 666 16.20 -3.25 -16.22
CA VAL A 666 15.34 -4.40 -16.55
C VAL A 666 15.47 -4.84 -18.01
N ALA A 667 15.76 -6.13 -18.22
CA ALA A 667 15.98 -6.70 -19.54
C ALA A 667 15.32 -8.07 -19.69
N THR A 668 15.13 -8.50 -20.94
CA THR A 668 14.88 -9.91 -21.27
C THR A 668 16.13 -10.53 -21.87
N TYR A 669 16.33 -11.81 -21.59
CA TYR A 669 17.28 -12.67 -22.27
C TYR A 669 16.51 -13.81 -22.94
N SER A 670 16.64 -13.92 -24.26
CA SER A 670 15.99 -14.96 -25.06
C SER A 670 16.77 -15.21 -26.35
N ASN A 671 16.79 -16.45 -26.84
CA ASN A 671 17.52 -16.85 -28.05
C ASN A 671 19.00 -16.42 -28.07
N ASP A 672 19.67 -16.53 -26.91
CA ASP A 672 21.05 -16.06 -26.70
C ASP A 672 21.26 -14.57 -27.02
N ASP A 673 20.26 -13.73 -26.75
CA ASP A 673 20.35 -12.28 -26.95
C ASP A 673 19.67 -11.47 -25.85
N TRP A 674 20.22 -10.28 -25.60
CA TRP A 674 19.68 -9.31 -24.65
C TRP A 674 18.77 -8.32 -25.34
N GLN A 675 17.56 -8.13 -24.81
CA GLN A 675 16.60 -7.16 -25.31
C GLN A 675 16.10 -6.26 -24.18
N PRO A 676 16.07 -4.92 -24.39
CA PRO A 676 15.54 -3.99 -23.40
C PRO A 676 14.02 -4.15 -23.25
N LEU A 677 13.47 -3.97 -22.04
CA LEU A 677 12.03 -3.75 -21.86
C LEU A 677 11.71 -2.27 -22.11
N GLY A 678 11.41 -1.94 -23.37
CA GLY A 678 11.25 -0.55 -23.79
C GLY A 678 12.59 0.20 -23.66
N ALA A 679 12.67 1.16 -22.73
CA ALA A 679 13.91 1.83 -22.34
C ALA A 679 14.25 1.67 -20.85
N GLY A 680 13.61 0.72 -20.16
CA GLY A 680 13.79 0.46 -18.73
C GLY A 680 13.38 1.62 -17.82
N VAL A 681 14.00 1.67 -16.63
CA VAL A 681 13.69 2.63 -15.55
C VAL A 681 14.91 3.47 -15.16
N ASN A 682 14.73 4.54 -14.39
CA ASN A 682 15.81 5.40 -13.92
C ASN A 682 16.34 5.03 -12.52
N GLY A 683 16.52 3.74 -12.25
CA GLY A 683 16.94 3.27 -10.94
C GLY A 683 17.09 1.77 -10.87
N VAL A 684 16.99 1.22 -9.67
CA VAL A 684 17.26 -0.20 -9.39
C VAL A 684 15.96 -0.99 -9.36
N VAL A 685 15.90 -2.11 -10.08
CA VAL A 685 14.79 -3.06 -10.00
C VAL A 685 15.11 -4.14 -8.98
N MET A 686 14.23 -4.29 -7.98
CA MET A 686 14.39 -5.23 -6.86
C MET A 686 13.54 -6.49 -7.04
N PHE A 687 12.35 -6.37 -7.61
CA PHE A 687 11.39 -7.47 -7.74
C PHE A 687 10.70 -7.46 -9.11
N ILE A 688 10.50 -8.66 -9.65
CA ILE A 688 9.68 -8.90 -10.85
C ILE A 688 8.63 -9.94 -10.46
N VAL A 689 7.38 -9.51 -10.31
CA VAL A 689 6.29 -10.39 -9.84
C VAL A 689 5.21 -10.50 -10.92
N PRO A 690 4.97 -11.71 -11.46
CA PRO A 690 3.91 -11.91 -12.45
C PRO A 690 2.52 -11.90 -11.80
N PHE A 691 1.52 -11.36 -12.48
CA PHE A 691 0.10 -11.48 -12.13
C PHE A 691 -0.77 -11.35 -13.40
N SER A 692 -2.09 -11.50 -13.31
CA SER A 692 -2.97 -11.48 -14.49
C SER A 692 -3.86 -10.22 -14.53
N LEU A 693 -4.01 -9.58 -15.69
CA LEU A 693 -4.93 -8.47 -15.91
C LEU A 693 -5.82 -8.72 -17.13
N ASN A 694 -7.08 -8.29 -17.06
CA ASN A 694 -8.00 -8.34 -18.19
C ASN A 694 -7.78 -7.11 -19.08
N LEU A 695 -6.81 -7.18 -20.01
CA LEU A 695 -6.49 -6.06 -20.92
C LEU A 695 -7.25 -6.18 -22.25
N THR A 696 -7.32 -7.38 -22.83
CA THR A 696 -8.12 -7.68 -24.03
C THR A 696 -9.42 -8.36 -23.62
N ALA A 697 -10.53 -7.98 -24.25
CA ALA A 697 -11.91 -8.36 -23.90
C ALA A 697 -12.04 -9.84 -23.48
N ASN A 698 -12.23 -10.07 -22.17
CA ASN A 698 -12.50 -11.34 -21.50
C ASN A 698 -11.36 -12.38 -21.46
N THR A 699 -10.12 -12.01 -21.81
CA THR A 699 -8.96 -12.90 -21.63
C THR A 699 -7.97 -12.29 -20.65
N PRO A 700 -7.81 -12.87 -19.45
CA PRO A 700 -6.74 -12.50 -18.54
C PRO A 700 -5.38 -12.72 -19.23
N GLU A 701 -4.58 -11.66 -19.29
CA GLU A 701 -3.22 -11.67 -19.79
C GLU A 701 -2.24 -11.59 -18.63
N GLN A 702 -1.14 -12.34 -18.72
CA GLN A 702 -0.07 -12.24 -17.73
C GLN A 702 0.71 -10.94 -17.94
N VAL A 703 0.83 -10.17 -16.86
CA VAL A 703 1.63 -8.94 -16.78
C VAL A 703 2.71 -9.09 -15.70
N LEU A 704 3.71 -8.22 -15.72
CA LEU A 704 4.80 -8.21 -14.73
C LEU A 704 4.78 -6.91 -13.94
N GLY A 705 4.61 -7.01 -12.63
CA GLY A 705 4.86 -5.92 -11.70
C GLY A 705 6.35 -5.77 -11.49
N ILE A 706 6.89 -4.61 -11.87
CA ILE A 706 8.30 -4.26 -11.72
C ILE A 706 8.37 -3.31 -10.52
N SER A 707 9.02 -3.75 -9.45
CA SER A 707 9.15 -2.96 -8.21
C SER A 707 10.61 -2.70 -7.87
N GLY A 708 10.92 -1.53 -7.32
CA GLY A 708 12.28 -1.17 -6.90
C GLY A 708 12.46 0.30 -6.58
N PHE A 709 13.70 0.78 -6.56
CA PHE A 709 14.03 2.17 -6.24
C PHE A 709 14.17 2.98 -7.53
N PHE A 710 13.05 3.44 -8.08
CA PHE A 710 13.00 4.30 -9.26
C PHE A 710 11.75 5.19 -9.21
N ASN A 711 11.84 6.38 -9.82
CA ASN A 711 10.73 7.34 -9.86
C ASN A 711 10.28 7.72 -11.28
N ARG A 712 10.82 7.04 -12.29
CA ARG A 712 10.53 7.30 -13.70
C ARG A 712 10.75 6.06 -14.57
N VAL A 713 9.81 5.83 -15.47
CA VAL A 713 9.98 4.93 -16.61
C VAL A 713 10.47 5.74 -17.81
N ASN A 714 11.53 5.27 -18.47
CA ASN A 714 12.14 6.01 -19.57
C ASN A 714 11.27 5.94 -20.84
N GLY A 715 11.22 7.03 -21.59
CA GLY A 715 10.50 7.10 -22.86
C GLY A 715 11.19 6.27 -23.93
N PHE A 716 10.40 5.63 -24.80
CA PHE A 716 10.92 4.79 -25.88
C PHE A 716 9.97 4.79 -27.09
N GLY A 717 10.51 4.75 -28.30
CA GLY A 717 9.73 4.89 -29.53
C GLY A 717 8.93 6.20 -29.53
N ASN A 718 7.60 6.09 -29.68
CA ASN A 718 6.67 7.24 -29.62
C ASN A 718 6.10 7.51 -28.22
N ASN A 719 6.48 6.71 -27.21
CA ASN A 719 5.98 6.84 -25.84
C ASN A 719 6.89 7.78 -25.03
N ALA A 720 6.30 8.79 -24.40
CA ALA A 720 7.02 9.71 -23.54
C ALA A 720 7.43 9.04 -22.21
N ALA A 721 8.46 9.57 -21.55
CA ALA A 721 8.77 9.17 -20.18
C ALA A 721 7.64 9.62 -19.23
N PHE A 722 7.36 8.82 -18.20
CA PHE A 722 6.36 9.14 -17.18
C PHE A 722 6.90 8.84 -15.77
N SER A 723 6.43 9.63 -14.80
CA SER A 723 6.79 9.47 -13.40
C SER A 723 5.99 8.32 -12.78
N VAL A 724 6.63 7.61 -11.88
CA VAL A 724 6.04 6.51 -11.09
C VAL A 724 6.61 6.57 -9.68
N GLU A 725 5.99 5.85 -8.74
CA GLU A 725 6.50 5.71 -7.39
C GLU A 725 6.88 4.25 -7.15
N ASN A 726 8.15 3.91 -7.38
CA ASN A 726 8.76 2.60 -7.12
C ASN A 726 8.14 1.38 -7.85
N PHE A 727 7.11 1.58 -8.69
CA PHE A 727 6.39 0.49 -9.36
C PHE A 727 5.87 0.84 -10.75
N SER A 728 5.92 -0.13 -11.65
CA SER A 728 5.33 -0.05 -12.98
C SER A 728 4.96 -1.45 -13.48
N VAL A 729 3.99 -1.54 -14.38
CA VAL A 729 3.53 -2.82 -14.94
C VAL A 729 3.97 -2.95 -16.40
N TRP A 730 4.74 -4.00 -16.70
CA TRP A 730 5.08 -4.39 -18.07
C TRP A 730 4.07 -5.39 -18.61
N VAL A 731 3.66 -5.23 -19.87
CA VAL A 731 2.72 -6.10 -20.56
C VAL A 731 3.45 -6.85 -21.68
N PRO A 732 3.90 -8.10 -21.45
CA PRO A 732 4.67 -8.87 -22.42
C PRO A 732 4.02 -9.04 -23.79
N SER A 733 2.69 -9.30 -23.82
CA SER A 733 1.92 -9.49 -25.05
C SER A 733 1.91 -8.24 -25.96
N GLN A 734 2.03 -7.06 -25.37
CA GLN A 734 2.04 -5.77 -26.07
C GLN A 734 3.44 -5.18 -26.24
N GLN A 735 4.46 -5.82 -25.64
CA GLN A 735 5.83 -5.30 -25.56
C GLN A 735 5.88 -3.82 -25.12
N ASN A 736 5.04 -3.45 -24.14
CA ASN A 736 4.90 -2.07 -23.70
C ASN A 736 4.53 -1.99 -22.20
N TRP A 737 4.75 -0.82 -21.60
CA TRP A 737 4.30 -0.52 -20.24
C TRP A 737 2.79 -0.28 -20.24
N LEU A 738 2.10 -0.77 -19.20
CA LEU A 738 0.64 -0.64 -19.04
C LEU A 738 0.18 0.82 -19.18
N HIS A 739 0.94 1.77 -18.61
CA HIS A 739 0.66 3.21 -18.71
C HIS A 739 0.60 3.74 -20.15
N ASN A 740 1.36 3.15 -21.07
CA ASN A 740 1.39 3.57 -22.48
C ASN A 740 0.26 2.94 -23.30
N LEU A 741 -0.42 1.94 -22.74
CA LEU A 741 -1.54 1.30 -23.41
C LEU A 741 -2.79 2.15 -23.18
N ASN A 742 -3.46 2.57 -24.25
CA ASN A 742 -4.75 3.25 -24.16
C ASN A 742 -5.87 2.23 -23.88
N VAL A 743 -5.75 1.50 -22.78
CA VAL A 743 -6.67 0.44 -22.35
C VAL A 743 -7.23 0.78 -20.99
N ARG A 744 -8.48 0.36 -20.75
CA ARG A 744 -9.10 0.42 -19.41
C ARG A 744 -8.25 -0.45 -18.49
N SER A 745 -7.56 0.16 -17.54
CA SER A 745 -6.70 -0.57 -16.63
C SER A 745 -6.87 -0.09 -15.20
N ILE A 746 -6.65 -1.05 -14.32
CA ILE A 746 -6.53 -0.87 -12.89
C ILE A 746 -5.37 0.09 -12.59
N SER A 747 -5.58 1.02 -11.67
CA SER A 747 -4.51 1.80 -11.07
C SER A 747 -3.86 0.98 -9.97
N ILE A 748 -2.53 0.85 -9.98
CA ILE A 748 -1.77 0.12 -8.97
C ILE A 748 -0.59 1.00 -8.55
N GLN A 749 -0.42 1.19 -7.25
CA GLN A 749 0.68 1.94 -6.65
C GLN A 749 1.28 1.12 -5.49
N GLY A 750 2.55 1.40 -5.14
CA GLY A 750 3.25 0.73 -4.04
C GLY A 750 4.25 -0.33 -4.52
N THR A 751 4.58 -1.37 -3.74
CA THR A 751 5.63 -2.35 -4.08
C THR A 751 5.10 -3.78 -4.00
N LEU A 752 5.23 -4.56 -5.07
CA LEU A 752 4.95 -6.01 -5.09
C LEU A 752 6.26 -6.79 -4.98
N MET A 753 6.37 -7.70 -4.00
CA MET A 753 7.64 -8.33 -3.61
C MET A 753 7.67 -9.84 -3.88
N ALA A 754 6.61 -10.57 -3.53
CA ALA A 754 6.56 -12.02 -3.64
C ALA A 754 5.20 -12.52 -4.15
N ARG A 755 5.20 -13.76 -4.66
CA ARG A 755 4.04 -14.50 -5.16
C ARG A 755 4.15 -15.95 -4.72
N SER A 756 3.02 -16.58 -4.42
CA SER A 756 2.90 -18.03 -4.28
C SER A 756 1.64 -18.52 -4.99
N GLU A 757 1.78 -19.62 -5.74
CA GLU A 757 0.61 -20.38 -6.21
C GLU A 757 -0.13 -20.98 -5.02
N VAL A 758 -1.44 -21.13 -5.18
CA VAL A 758 -2.28 -21.94 -4.29
C VAL A 758 -2.96 -23.01 -5.15
N PRO A 759 -2.72 -24.30 -4.91
CA PRO A 759 -3.37 -25.37 -5.67
C PRO A 759 -4.89 -25.18 -5.73
N GLY A 760 -5.46 -25.14 -6.95
CA GLY A 760 -6.90 -25.02 -7.17
C GLY A 760 -7.52 -23.64 -6.90
N ALA A 761 -6.71 -22.59 -6.71
CA ALA A 761 -7.17 -21.25 -6.37
C ALA A 761 -6.28 -20.14 -6.96
N ASP A 762 -6.73 -18.88 -6.81
CA ASP A 762 -5.95 -17.71 -7.21
C ASP A 762 -4.66 -17.58 -6.37
N PRO A 763 -3.56 -17.10 -6.98
CA PRO A 763 -2.29 -16.93 -6.29
C PRO A 763 -2.39 -15.87 -5.20
N LEU A 764 -1.53 -16.02 -4.19
CA LEU A 764 -1.31 -15.01 -3.17
C LEU A 764 -0.08 -14.19 -3.50
N PHE A 765 -0.09 -12.96 -3.02
CA PHE A 765 0.99 -12.01 -3.21
C PHE A 765 1.44 -11.45 -1.87
N ALA A 766 2.61 -10.82 -1.89
CA ALA A 766 3.02 -9.99 -0.77
C ALA A 766 3.67 -8.69 -1.25
N GLY A 767 3.46 -7.64 -0.47
CA GLY A 767 3.96 -6.30 -0.74
C GLY A 767 3.12 -5.22 -0.08
N SER A 768 3.43 -3.97 -0.36
CA SER A 768 2.70 -2.78 0.06
C SER A 768 2.01 -2.18 -1.16
N ILE A 769 0.86 -2.72 -1.56
CA ILE A 769 0.14 -2.28 -2.78
C ILE A 769 -1.17 -1.61 -2.41
N SER A 770 -1.48 -0.49 -3.08
CA SER A 770 -2.83 0.04 -3.18
C SER A 770 -3.30 -0.05 -4.62
N SER A 771 -4.60 -0.27 -4.82
CA SER A 771 -5.13 -0.37 -6.17
C SER A 771 -6.58 0.05 -6.27
N SER A 772 -6.96 0.53 -7.45
CA SER A 772 -8.30 0.97 -7.79
C SER A 772 -8.69 0.46 -9.17
N SER A 773 -9.96 0.09 -9.36
CA SER A 773 -10.46 -0.53 -10.60
C SER A 773 -10.23 0.29 -11.87
N LEU A 774 -10.11 1.62 -11.75
CA LEU A 774 -9.87 2.53 -12.85
C LEU A 774 -8.84 3.61 -12.46
N GLY A 775 -7.79 3.76 -13.26
CA GLY A 775 -6.96 4.98 -13.27
C GLY A 775 -7.65 6.10 -14.06
N ALA A 776 -8.06 7.16 -13.37
CA ALA A 776 -8.70 8.32 -13.97
C ALA A 776 -8.45 9.55 -13.09
N SER A 777 -7.88 10.61 -13.67
CA SER A 777 -7.60 11.84 -12.95
C SER A 777 -8.80 12.80 -13.02
N GLY A 778 -9.44 12.97 -11.87
CA GLY A 778 -10.42 14.01 -11.55
C GLY A 778 -11.81 13.87 -12.15
N ALA A 779 -12.03 13.00 -13.14
CA ALA A 779 -13.36 12.69 -13.63
C ALA A 779 -13.49 11.26 -14.16
N ALA A 780 -14.63 10.62 -13.91
CA ALA A 780 -14.98 9.30 -14.40
C ALA A 780 -16.47 9.19 -14.74
N ALA A 781 -16.81 8.54 -15.85
CA ALA A 781 -18.18 8.24 -16.24
C ALA A 781 -18.65 6.92 -15.61
N LEU A 782 -19.94 6.81 -15.34
CA LEU A 782 -20.61 5.61 -14.86
C LEU A 782 -21.43 5.02 -16.00
N ASP A 783 -21.04 3.83 -16.45
CA ASP A 783 -21.85 3.02 -17.36
C ASP A 783 -22.80 2.12 -16.56
N SER A 784 -24.03 2.02 -17.02
CA SER A 784 -25.12 1.21 -16.43
C SER A 784 -25.72 0.22 -17.43
N SER A 785 -25.18 0.11 -18.65
CA SER A 785 -25.74 -0.69 -19.74
C SER A 785 -25.75 -2.20 -19.45
N ASN A 786 -24.71 -2.71 -18.78
CA ASN A 786 -24.53 -4.11 -18.38
C ASN A 786 -24.08 -4.20 -16.92
N GLY A 787 -24.87 -3.61 -16.02
CA GLY A 787 -24.49 -3.38 -14.62
C GLY A 787 -23.62 -2.14 -14.46
N LEU A 788 -23.33 -1.76 -13.20
CA LEU A 788 -22.54 -0.57 -12.91
C LEU A 788 -21.05 -0.81 -13.17
N SER A 789 -20.43 0.05 -13.99
CA SER A 789 -18.98 0.08 -14.23
C SER A 789 -18.48 1.51 -14.48
N LEU A 790 -17.18 1.74 -14.29
CA LEU A 790 -16.56 3.07 -14.44
C LEU A 790 -15.75 3.17 -15.72
N GLU A 791 -15.80 4.32 -16.38
CA GLU A 791 -15.09 4.62 -17.61
C GLU A 791 -14.30 5.94 -17.51
N PRO A 792 -13.06 6.00 -18.02
CA PRO A 792 -12.29 7.24 -18.04
C PRO A 792 -12.76 8.14 -19.19
N PHE A 793 -12.52 9.45 -19.08
CA PHE A 793 -12.66 10.36 -20.21
C PHE A 793 -11.42 10.34 -21.11
N SER A 794 -11.60 10.66 -22.40
CA SER A 794 -10.54 10.72 -23.42
C SER A 794 -9.60 11.93 -23.24
N ALA A 795 -8.97 12.08 -22.07
CA ALA A 795 -8.04 13.18 -21.77
C ALA A 795 -6.93 12.76 -20.80
N THR A 796 -5.69 13.23 -21.04
CA THR A 796 -4.58 13.07 -20.09
C THR A 796 -4.46 14.32 -19.22
N ILE A 797 -4.84 14.20 -17.96
CA ILE A 797 -4.80 15.28 -16.96
C ILE A 797 -3.65 15.02 -16.00
N ARG A 798 -3.00 16.08 -15.53
CA ARG A 798 -1.85 16.05 -14.62
C ARG A 798 -1.95 17.17 -13.60
N ALA A 799 -1.39 16.95 -12.41
CA ALA A 799 -1.23 18.01 -11.43
C ALA A 799 -0.35 19.15 -11.98
N GLN A 800 -0.74 20.39 -11.71
CA GLN A 800 0.01 21.55 -12.18
C GLN A 800 1.19 21.83 -11.25
N GLN A 801 2.40 22.01 -11.81
CA GLN A 801 3.57 22.40 -11.03
C GLN A 801 3.45 23.88 -10.63
N GLN A 802 3.51 24.17 -9.32
CA GLN A 802 3.54 25.55 -8.82
C GLN A 802 4.78 26.28 -9.34
N GLN A 803 4.57 27.26 -10.23
CA GLN A 803 5.62 28.20 -10.58
C GLN A 803 5.88 29.13 -9.39
N THR A 804 7.11 29.13 -8.88
CA THR A 804 7.57 30.08 -7.86
C THR A 804 7.59 31.49 -8.44
N SER A 805 6.44 32.17 -8.46
CA SER A 805 6.38 33.58 -8.83
C SER A 805 6.82 34.45 -7.65
N LEU A 806 7.76 35.37 -7.91
CA LEU A 806 8.18 36.44 -7.00
C LEU A 806 7.05 37.47 -6.83
N ARG A 807 5.94 37.12 -6.18
CA ARG A 807 4.89 38.06 -5.79
C ARG A 807 4.89 38.30 -4.27
N LYS A 808 4.51 39.53 -3.91
CA LYS A 808 4.55 40.09 -2.55
C LYS A 808 3.77 39.20 -1.57
N ARG A 809 4.44 38.74 -0.50
CA ARG A 809 3.96 37.79 0.53
C ARG A 809 2.60 38.17 1.18
N ALA A 810 2.19 39.43 1.10
CA ALA A 810 0.92 39.93 1.66
C ALA A 810 -0.35 39.49 0.90
N LEU A 811 -0.24 39.02 -0.35
CA LEU A 811 -1.37 38.46 -1.12
C LEU A 811 -1.55 36.94 -0.89
N ALA A 812 -0.71 36.31 -0.07
CA ALA A 812 -0.74 34.86 0.19
C ALA A 812 -1.60 34.47 1.41
N ASN A 813 -1.94 35.41 2.30
CA ASN A 813 -2.62 35.12 3.58
C ASN A 813 -4.15 34.91 3.48
N GLY A 814 -4.66 34.55 2.29
CA GLY A 814 -6.06 34.15 2.08
C GLY A 814 -6.21 32.94 1.14
N ARG A 815 -5.11 32.22 0.86
CA ARG A 815 -5.10 31.00 0.02
C ARG A 815 -5.78 29.85 0.77
N SER A 816 -7.07 29.63 0.54
CA SER A 816 -7.76 28.39 0.87
C SER A 816 -7.95 27.50 -0.36
N SER A 817 -6.97 27.43 -1.25
CA SER A 817 -7.01 26.58 -2.43
C SER A 817 -5.89 25.56 -2.38
N ASN A 818 -6.02 24.62 -1.43
CA ASN A 818 -5.37 23.30 -1.49
C ASN A 818 -6.05 22.39 -2.56
N LEU A 819 -6.98 22.92 -3.35
CA LEU A 819 -7.70 22.18 -4.38
C LEU A 819 -6.77 21.94 -5.59
N THR A 820 -6.49 20.68 -5.86
CA THR A 820 -5.81 20.21 -7.07
C THR A 820 -6.81 19.41 -7.93
N GLY A 821 -6.53 19.26 -9.23
CA GLY A 821 -7.36 18.43 -10.10
C GLY A 821 -8.64 19.12 -10.58
N ILE A 822 -9.66 18.33 -10.93
CA ILE A 822 -10.96 18.81 -11.42
C ILE A 822 -11.87 19.11 -10.23
N VAL A 823 -12.56 20.25 -10.26
CA VAL A 823 -13.50 20.62 -9.19
C VAL A 823 -14.94 20.56 -9.66
N THR A 824 -15.20 20.91 -10.92
CA THR A 824 -16.55 20.95 -11.48
C THR A 824 -16.55 20.54 -12.95
N ALA A 825 -17.68 20.00 -13.41
CA ALA A 825 -17.85 19.52 -14.77
C ALA A 825 -19.30 19.66 -15.25
N THR A 826 -19.49 19.67 -16.57
CA THR A 826 -20.83 19.66 -17.18
C THR A 826 -20.84 19.03 -18.58
N PHE A 827 -21.97 18.42 -18.94
CA PHE A 827 -22.26 18.00 -20.31
C PHE A 827 -23.10 19.06 -21.02
N TYR A 828 -22.83 19.30 -22.30
CA TYR A 828 -23.62 20.22 -23.11
C TYR A 828 -23.97 19.60 -24.48
N LYS A 829 -25.28 19.40 -24.71
CA LYS A 829 -25.82 18.68 -25.88
C LYS A 829 -26.78 19.52 -26.75
N GLU A 830 -27.02 20.77 -26.38
CA GLU A 830 -27.91 21.64 -27.14
C GLU A 830 -27.22 22.23 -28.38
N ASN A 831 -27.98 22.86 -29.27
CA ASN A 831 -27.46 23.53 -30.46
C ASN A 831 -26.57 22.63 -31.36
N ASN A 832 -26.91 21.33 -31.45
CA ASN A 832 -26.18 20.33 -32.24
C ASN A 832 -24.72 20.15 -31.81
N MET A 833 -24.41 20.41 -30.54
CA MET A 833 -23.12 20.16 -29.90
C MET A 833 -23.16 18.89 -29.05
N ASN A 834 -21.99 18.32 -28.76
CA ASN A 834 -21.81 17.22 -27.81
C ASN A 834 -20.49 17.45 -27.06
N LYS A 835 -20.50 18.35 -26.08
CA LYS A 835 -19.30 18.78 -25.35
C LYS A 835 -19.32 18.23 -23.92
N THR A 836 -18.17 17.75 -23.47
CA THR A 836 -17.89 17.52 -22.05
C THR A 836 -16.90 18.57 -21.59
N ILE A 837 -17.25 19.35 -20.57
CA ILE A 837 -16.40 20.43 -20.06
C ILE A 837 -15.96 20.06 -18.64
N LEU A 838 -14.66 20.05 -18.40
CA LEU A 838 -14.06 19.80 -17.08
C LEU A 838 -13.24 21.02 -16.66
N ALA A 839 -13.40 21.48 -15.42
CA ALA A 839 -12.72 22.66 -14.91
C ALA A 839 -12.27 22.51 -13.45
N GLY A 840 -11.16 23.14 -13.10
CA GLY A 840 -10.51 23.00 -11.80
C GLY A 840 -9.17 23.72 -11.73
N HIS A 841 -8.18 23.06 -11.11
CA HIS A 841 -6.79 23.47 -11.06
C HIS A 841 -5.87 22.31 -11.50
N PHE A 842 -5.61 22.23 -12.80
CA PHE A 842 -4.88 21.12 -13.41
C PHE A 842 -4.20 21.54 -14.72
N ALA A 843 -3.27 20.72 -15.20
CA ALA A 843 -2.72 20.80 -16.54
C ALA A 843 -3.18 19.59 -17.38
N ALA A 844 -3.40 19.80 -18.68
CA ALA A 844 -3.77 18.73 -19.61
C ALA A 844 -3.08 18.95 -20.97
N SER A 845 -2.98 17.88 -21.76
CA SER A 845 -2.49 17.96 -23.14
C SER A 845 -3.65 17.84 -24.11
N GLY A 846 -3.85 18.85 -24.96
CA GLY A 846 -4.84 18.80 -26.02
C GLY A 846 -4.47 17.82 -27.14
N THR A 847 -5.44 17.44 -27.97
CA THR A 847 -5.21 16.51 -29.10
C THR A 847 -4.11 17.02 -30.04
N ASP A 848 -4.02 18.34 -30.22
CA ASP A 848 -3.00 19.01 -31.05
C ASP A 848 -1.70 19.33 -30.28
N LYS A 849 -1.44 18.63 -29.14
CA LYS A 849 -0.30 18.82 -28.22
C LYS A 849 -0.19 20.21 -27.60
N GLN A 850 -1.28 20.96 -27.57
CA GLN A 850 -1.34 22.26 -26.89
C GLN A 850 -1.40 22.04 -25.37
N ASN A 851 -0.71 22.89 -24.61
CA ASN A 851 -0.77 22.87 -23.17
C ASN A 851 -2.06 23.55 -22.71
N ILE A 852 -2.94 22.79 -22.06
CA ILE A 852 -4.21 23.26 -21.54
C ILE A 852 -4.07 23.44 -20.04
N THR A 853 -4.57 24.55 -19.50
CA THR A 853 -4.60 24.76 -18.04
C THR A 853 -6.02 25.04 -17.55
N ASN A 854 -6.36 24.43 -16.41
CA ASN A 854 -7.53 24.70 -15.57
C ASN A 854 -8.93 24.45 -16.17
N LEU A 855 -9.10 24.44 -17.49
CA LEU A 855 -10.37 24.12 -18.16
C LEU A 855 -10.11 23.44 -19.50
N LEU A 856 -10.74 22.28 -19.69
CA LEU A 856 -10.69 21.51 -20.92
C LEU A 856 -12.11 21.22 -21.44
N VAL A 857 -12.21 21.02 -22.76
CA VAL A 857 -13.42 20.70 -23.49
C VAL A 857 -13.13 19.49 -24.38
N ILE A 858 -13.93 18.44 -24.22
CA ILE A 858 -13.91 17.23 -25.06
C ILE A 858 -15.10 17.30 -26.01
N ASP A 859 -14.84 17.30 -27.31
CA ASP A 859 -15.86 17.33 -28.35
C ASP A 859 -16.19 15.92 -28.86
N GLY A 860 -17.25 15.34 -28.32
CA GLY A 860 -17.72 14.01 -28.73
C GLY A 860 -18.33 13.97 -30.14
N LYS A 861 -18.52 15.12 -30.81
CA LYS A 861 -18.91 15.16 -32.24
C LYS A 861 -17.69 15.09 -33.16
N ASP A 862 -16.53 15.52 -32.68
CA ASP A 862 -15.26 15.52 -33.39
C ASP A 862 -14.31 14.44 -32.83
N SER A 863 -14.81 13.20 -32.72
CA SER A 863 -14.03 12.03 -32.24
C SER A 863 -13.30 12.27 -30.91
N ASP A 864 -13.99 12.86 -29.94
CA ASP A 864 -13.46 13.25 -28.62
C ASP A 864 -12.25 14.20 -28.67
N LYS A 865 -12.20 15.11 -29.65
CA LYS A 865 -11.15 16.13 -29.73
C LYS A 865 -11.08 16.96 -28.44
N VAL A 866 -9.88 17.05 -27.86
CA VAL A 866 -9.59 17.78 -26.61
C VAL A 866 -9.01 19.16 -26.93
N THR A 867 -9.72 20.19 -26.50
CA THR A 867 -9.32 21.61 -26.56
C THR A 867 -9.45 22.26 -25.19
N GLY A 868 -8.97 23.49 -24.98
CA GLY A 868 -9.09 24.17 -23.70
C GLY A 868 -8.52 25.57 -23.69
N LEU A 869 -8.26 26.09 -22.49
CA LEU A 869 -7.69 27.43 -22.32
C LEU A 869 -6.19 27.47 -22.62
N ASP A 870 -5.75 28.58 -23.19
CA ASP A 870 -4.35 28.92 -23.49
C ASP A 870 -3.71 29.76 -22.35
N ASP A 871 -2.55 30.35 -22.62
CA ASP A 871 -1.76 31.15 -21.69
C ASP A 871 -2.32 32.55 -21.38
N GLN A 872 -3.46 32.94 -21.98
CA GLN A 872 -4.14 34.21 -21.67
C GLN A 872 -4.77 34.22 -20.27
N ILE A 873 -4.99 33.04 -19.67
CA ILE A 873 -5.46 32.88 -18.29
C ILE A 873 -4.29 32.44 -17.41
N ASP A 874 -4.15 33.06 -16.22
CA ASP A 874 -3.08 32.72 -15.28
C ASP A 874 -3.24 31.24 -14.89
N SER A 875 -2.17 30.46 -15.06
CA SER A 875 -2.17 29.06 -14.73
C SER A 875 -2.48 28.81 -13.25
N ASN A 876 -2.21 29.75 -12.34
CA ASN A 876 -2.60 29.64 -10.92
C ASN A 876 -4.10 29.86 -10.66
N SER A 877 -4.91 30.03 -11.71
CA SER A 877 -6.37 30.12 -11.58
C SER A 877 -6.97 28.78 -11.15
N THR A 878 -8.09 28.82 -10.41
CA THR A 878 -8.89 27.65 -10.05
C THR A 878 -10.34 27.92 -10.42
N PHE A 879 -10.90 27.10 -11.32
CA PHE A 879 -12.32 27.16 -11.65
C PHE A 879 -13.12 26.28 -10.70
N THR A 880 -14.21 26.82 -10.16
CA THR A 880 -15.06 26.16 -9.16
C THR A 880 -16.53 26.12 -9.58
N ALA A 881 -16.92 26.87 -10.62
CA ALA A 881 -18.29 26.91 -11.12
C ALA A 881 -18.36 27.00 -12.65
N LEU A 882 -19.32 26.31 -13.25
CA LEU A 882 -19.63 26.35 -14.67
C LEU A 882 -21.13 26.59 -14.89
N GLY A 883 -21.48 27.37 -15.91
CA GLY A 883 -22.84 27.50 -16.40
C GLY A 883 -22.85 27.76 -17.91
N VAL A 884 -23.78 27.16 -18.63
CA VAL A 884 -23.88 27.31 -20.10
C VAL A 884 -25.22 27.94 -20.45
N LEU A 885 -25.20 28.94 -21.33
CA LEU A 885 -26.41 29.54 -21.91
C LEU A 885 -26.15 29.89 -23.38
N ASP A 886 -27.02 29.43 -24.28
CA ASP A 886 -26.94 29.69 -25.73
C ASP A 886 -25.57 29.38 -26.37
N GLY A 887 -24.89 28.33 -25.92
CA GLY A 887 -23.55 27.95 -26.42
C GLY A 887 -22.38 28.74 -25.84
N ILE A 888 -22.63 29.71 -24.95
CA ILE A 888 -21.60 30.41 -24.20
C ILE A 888 -21.44 29.75 -22.82
N LEU A 889 -20.23 29.27 -22.56
CA LEU A 889 -19.79 28.77 -21.26
C LEU A 889 -19.31 29.94 -20.40
N PHE A 890 -19.93 30.11 -19.24
CA PHE A 890 -19.48 30.97 -18.15
C PHE A 890 -18.73 30.11 -17.14
N ALA A 891 -17.44 30.37 -16.97
CA ALA A 891 -16.57 29.64 -16.07
C ALA A 891 -16.03 30.58 -14.98
N GLY A 892 -16.32 30.27 -13.72
CA GLY A 892 -16.00 31.11 -12.57
C GLY A 892 -15.17 30.40 -11.52
N GLY A 893 -14.47 31.18 -10.71
CA GLY A 893 -13.71 30.71 -9.57
C GLY A 893 -12.75 31.78 -9.05
N PHE A 894 -11.62 31.35 -8.49
CA PHE A 894 -10.49 32.24 -8.24
C PHE A 894 -9.67 32.35 -9.53
N VAL A 895 -10.16 33.15 -10.47
CA VAL A 895 -9.65 33.23 -11.84
C VAL A 895 -9.09 34.62 -12.12
N SER A 896 -7.92 34.65 -12.76
CA SER A 896 -7.32 35.90 -13.23
C SER A 896 -6.64 35.72 -14.59
N GLY A 897 -6.60 36.76 -15.40
CA GLY A 897 -6.00 36.71 -16.73
C GLY A 897 -6.31 37.94 -17.56
N GLN A 898 -5.94 37.90 -18.84
CA GLN A 898 -6.22 38.97 -19.78
C GLN A 898 -6.51 38.38 -21.16
N VAL A 899 -7.72 38.62 -21.66
CA VAL A 899 -8.17 38.20 -22.99
C VAL A 899 -8.27 39.44 -23.87
N GLY A 900 -7.31 39.60 -24.79
CA GLY A 900 -7.17 40.83 -25.58
C GLY A 900 -6.96 42.07 -24.69
N GLN A 901 -7.90 43.02 -24.74
CA GLN A 901 -7.89 44.24 -23.90
C GLN A 901 -8.71 44.08 -22.61
N SER A 902 -9.41 42.96 -22.43
CA SER A 902 -10.32 42.73 -21.31
C SER A 902 -9.59 42.02 -20.17
N LYS A 903 -9.61 42.61 -18.98
CA LYS A 903 -9.08 42.01 -17.75
C LYS A 903 -10.09 41.00 -17.18
N ILE A 904 -9.62 39.77 -16.98
CA ILE A 904 -10.41 38.69 -16.37
C ILE A 904 -10.20 38.70 -14.86
N ALA A 905 -11.30 38.71 -14.10
CA ALA A 905 -11.31 38.60 -12.64
C ALA A 905 -12.57 37.87 -12.18
N GLY A 906 -12.40 36.65 -11.67
CA GLY A 906 -13.45 35.80 -11.11
C GLY A 906 -14.33 35.06 -12.13
N ILE A 907 -14.53 35.59 -13.33
CA ILE A 907 -15.44 35.02 -14.35
C ILE A 907 -14.84 35.13 -15.76
N LEU A 908 -15.02 34.08 -16.56
CA LEU A 908 -14.62 33.96 -17.97
C LEU A 908 -15.82 33.55 -18.83
N ALA A 909 -15.97 34.15 -20.02
CA ALA A 909 -16.92 33.68 -21.03
C ALA A 909 -16.19 33.01 -22.20
N TYR A 910 -16.62 31.81 -22.57
CA TYR A 910 -16.00 30.99 -23.62
C TYR A 910 -17.07 30.50 -24.59
N ASP A 911 -16.84 30.67 -25.89
CA ASP A 911 -17.77 30.24 -26.93
C ASP A 911 -17.48 28.79 -27.34
N LEU A 912 -18.41 27.89 -27.01
CA LEU A 912 -18.28 26.45 -27.27
C LEU A 912 -18.44 26.10 -28.75
N SER A 913 -19.04 26.99 -29.55
CA SER A 913 -19.23 26.77 -30.99
C SER A 913 -17.95 27.02 -31.78
N SER A 914 -17.20 28.07 -31.41
CA SER A 914 -15.92 28.41 -32.04
C SER A 914 -14.70 27.81 -31.32
N ASN A 915 -14.89 27.19 -30.14
CA ASN A 915 -13.82 26.76 -29.22
C ASN A 915 -12.80 27.88 -28.98
N ASN A 916 -13.30 29.09 -28.69
CA ASN A 916 -12.47 30.27 -28.45
C ASN A 916 -13.11 31.18 -27.39
N TYR A 917 -12.36 32.16 -26.90
CA TYR A 917 -12.89 33.19 -26.01
C TYR A 917 -14.07 33.91 -26.64
N ALA A 918 -15.14 34.12 -25.87
CA ALA A 918 -16.30 34.86 -26.34
C ALA A 918 -15.91 36.29 -26.76
N GLY A 919 -16.48 36.77 -27.87
CA GLY A 919 -16.15 38.10 -28.42
C GLY A 919 -16.47 39.27 -27.49
N THR A 920 -17.34 39.07 -26.49
CA THR A 920 -17.58 40.02 -25.40
C THR A 920 -17.37 39.32 -24.06
N GLN A 921 -16.37 39.78 -23.30
CA GLN A 921 -16.09 39.28 -21.95
C GLN A 921 -16.89 40.09 -20.91
N PRO A 922 -17.49 39.44 -19.89
CA PRO A 922 -18.07 40.16 -18.76
C PRO A 922 -17.01 41.03 -18.06
N PRO A 923 -17.30 42.31 -17.75
CA PRO A 923 -16.41 43.12 -16.93
C PRO A 923 -16.07 42.42 -15.61
N GLY A 924 -14.77 42.34 -15.27
CA GLY A 924 -14.28 41.59 -14.12
C GLY A 924 -14.85 42.05 -12.77
N LEU A 925 -15.06 41.07 -11.89
CA LEU A 925 -15.56 41.26 -10.53
C LEU A 925 -14.49 41.94 -9.64
N GLN A 926 -14.93 42.73 -8.66
CA GLN A 926 -14.07 43.51 -7.76
C GLN A 926 -14.31 43.12 -6.29
N GLY A 927 -13.27 43.24 -5.47
CA GLY A 927 -13.28 42.92 -4.05
C GLY A 927 -11.93 42.35 -3.59
N ILE A 928 -11.87 41.91 -2.33
CA ILE A 928 -10.72 41.20 -1.77
C ILE A 928 -10.95 39.70 -1.98
N ASN A 929 -9.96 39.00 -2.56
CA ASN A 929 -10.02 37.56 -2.86
C ASN A 929 -11.31 37.15 -3.57
N VAL A 930 -11.57 37.80 -4.71
CA VAL A 930 -12.71 37.53 -5.58
C VAL A 930 -12.76 36.05 -5.96
N THR A 931 -13.86 35.38 -5.64
CA THR A 931 -14.10 33.97 -5.97
C THR A 931 -15.55 33.80 -6.39
N VAL A 932 -15.80 33.10 -7.49
CA VAL A 932 -17.15 32.71 -7.93
C VAL A 932 -17.38 31.24 -7.58
N ASN A 933 -18.30 30.95 -6.67
CA ASN A 933 -18.58 29.60 -6.18
C ASN A 933 -19.73 28.93 -6.94
N ALA A 934 -20.63 29.70 -7.56
CA ALA A 934 -21.78 29.16 -8.26
C ALA A 934 -22.19 30.02 -9.46
N ILE A 935 -22.61 29.36 -10.54
CA ILE A 935 -23.15 29.98 -11.75
C ILE A 935 -24.41 29.22 -12.13
N ALA A 936 -25.52 29.93 -12.36
CA ALA A 936 -26.77 29.31 -12.77
C ALA A 936 -27.46 30.15 -13.86
N ALA A 937 -27.66 29.55 -15.03
CA ALA A 937 -28.50 30.14 -16.08
C ALA A 937 -29.97 30.06 -15.68
N ARG A 938 -30.72 31.15 -15.86
CA ARG A 938 -32.14 31.17 -15.53
C ARG A 938 -32.96 30.43 -16.60
N PRO A 939 -33.85 29.49 -16.22
CA PRO A 939 -34.73 28.83 -17.17
C PRO A 939 -35.54 29.81 -18.03
N LYS A 940 -35.60 29.57 -19.34
CA LYS A 940 -36.37 30.37 -20.33
C LYS A 940 -36.03 31.88 -20.34
N SER A 941 -34.84 32.27 -19.89
CA SER A 941 -34.35 33.66 -19.92
C SER A 941 -32.99 33.76 -20.62
N LYS A 942 -32.52 35.00 -20.80
CA LYS A 942 -31.16 35.37 -21.25
C LYS A 942 -30.27 35.84 -20.09
N ASP A 943 -30.65 35.51 -18.87
CA ASP A 943 -29.97 35.94 -17.64
C ASP A 943 -29.14 34.78 -17.04
N VAL A 944 -27.90 35.09 -16.65
CA VAL A 944 -26.99 34.18 -15.94
C VAL A 944 -26.67 34.77 -14.57
N PHE A 945 -26.96 34.02 -13.52
CA PHE A 945 -26.69 34.41 -12.14
C PHE A 945 -25.29 33.93 -11.76
N ILE A 946 -24.48 34.84 -11.23
CA ILE A 946 -23.08 34.60 -10.87
C ILE A 946 -22.92 34.98 -9.40
N ALA A 947 -22.52 34.01 -8.57
CA ALA A 947 -22.48 34.18 -7.13
C ALA A 947 -21.20 33.67 -6.49
N GLY A 948 -20.82 34.26 -5.36
CA GLY A 948 -19.62 33.90 -4.62
C GLY A 948 -19.21 34.98 -3.62
N ARG A 949 -17.91 35.24 -3.52
CA ARG A 949 -17.32 36.28 -2.68
C ARG A 949 -16.76 37.41 -3.53
N PHE A 950 -17.53 38.47 -3.69
CA PHE A 950 -17.13 39.73 -4.36
C PHE A 950 -18.06 40.87 -3.95
N GLN A 951 -17.70 42.11 -4.27
CA GLN A 951 -18.41 43.33 -3.87
C GLN A 951 -19.13 44.04 -5.03
N SER A 952 -18.54 44.02 -6.23
CA SER A 952 -19.11 44.68 -7.41
C SER A 952 -18.67 44.01 -8.71
N ALA A 953 -19.40 44.28 -9.79
CA ALA A 953 -19.05 43.88 -11.15
C ALA A 953 -18.76 45.13 -11.99
N GLY A 954 -17.48 45.42 -12.24
CA GLY A 954 -17.06 46.74 -12.72
C GLY A 954 -17.49 47.84 -11.73
N SER A 955 -18.25 48.83 -12.22
CA SER A 955 -18.81 49.92 -11.42
C SER A 955 -20.16 49.62 -10.76
N LEU A 956 -20.80 48.48 -11.08
CA LEU A 956 -22.09 48.11 -10.53
C LEU A 956 -21.94 47.40 -9.18
N SER A 957 -22.48 47.98 -8.11
CA SER A 957 -22.53 47.32 -6.80
C SER A 957 -23.57 46.18 -6.81
N CYS A 958 -23.09 44.97 -6.54
CA CYS A 958 -23.89 43.75 -6.41
C CYS A 958 -23.09 42.75 -5.56
N PRO A 959 -23.01 42.96 -4.23
CA PRO A 959 -22.25 42.07 -3.37
C PRO A 959 -22.82 40.65 -3.39
N ALA A 960 -21.92 39.67 -3.41
CA ALA A 960 -22.20 38.23 -3.42
C ALA A 960 -22.97 37.64 -4.63
N LEU A 961 -23.83 38.40 -5.30
CA LEU A 961 -24.63 37.93 -6.45
C LEU A 961 -24.83 39.03 -7.50
N CYS A 962 -24.43 38.78 -8.74
CA CYS A 962 -24.69 39.65 -9.90
C CYS A 962 -25.36 38.86 -11.05
N ILE A 963 -26.10 39.56 -11.91
CA ILE A 963 -26.78 38.95 -13.07
C ILE A 963 -26.12 39.46 -14.36
N TRP A 964 -25.67 38.55 -15.22
CA TRP A 964 -25.20 38.88 -16.57
C TRP A 964 -26.32 38.60 -17.58
N ASN A 965 -26.74 39.63 -18.33
CA ASN A 965 -27.71 39.46 -19.42
C ASN A 965 -26.96 39.29 -20.75
N THR A 966 -27.13 38.14 -21.40
CA THR A 966 -26.37 37.77 -22.61
C THR A 966 -26.86 38.48 -23.88
N GLU A 967 -28.09 38.99 -23.89
CA GLU A 967 -28.64 39.73 -25.02
C GLU A 967 -28.10 41.17 -25.07
N ARG A 968 -28.01 41.81 -23.91
CA ARG A 968 -27.53 43.20 -23.77
C ARG A 968 -26.04 43.30 -23.46
N ASN A 969 -25.38 42.19 -23.13
CA ASN A 969 -23.99 42.13 -22.66
C ASN A 969 -23.71 43.12 -21.52
N GLN A 970 -24.57 43.11 -20.50
CA GLN A 970 -24.47 44.03 -19.37
C GLN A 970 -24.75 43.34 -18.04
N TRP A 971 -24.10 43.84 -16.99
CA TRP A 971 -24.40 43.48 -15.60
C TRP A 971 -25.69 44.16 -15.14
N ASN A 972 -26.54 43.39 -14.46
CA ASN A 972 -27.71 43.86 -13.73
C ASN A 972 -27.57 43.46 -12.25
N SER A 973 -28.05 44.31 -11.35
CA SER A 973 -28.15 43.97 -9.93
C SER A 973 -29.47 43.24 -9.69
N PRO A 974 -29.51 42.17 -8.87
CA PRO A 974 -30.76 41.55 -8.44
C PRO A 974 -31.61 42.49 -7.56
N GLY A 975 -31.08 43.63 -7.10
CA GLY A 975 -31.72 44.50 -6.12
C GLY A 975 -31.64 43.91 -4.70
N GLY A 976 -32.00 44.69 -3.66
CA GLY A 976 -31.97 44.25 -2.26
C GLY A 976 -30.58 44.24 -1.60
N ASP A 977 -30.55 43.96 -0.29
CA ASP A 977 -29.34 43.99 0.56
C ASP A 977 -28.82 42.57 0.88
N LEU A 978 -28.46 41.79 -0.14
CA LEU A 978 -27.78 40.49 0.05
C LEU A 978 -26.27 40.69 0.18
N SER A 979 -25.65 40.11 1.20
CA SER A 979 -24.20 40.10 1.38
C SER A 979 -23.72 38.80 2.00
N GLY A 980 -22.39 38.62 2.08
CA GLY A 980 -21.75 37.40 2.59
C GLY A 980 -21.04 36.62 1.48
N GLU A 981 -21.01 35.30 1.61
CA GLU A 981 -20.42 34.39 0.64
C GLU A 981 -21.46 33.35 0.23
N VAL A 982 -21.85 33.38 -1.04
CA VAL A 982 -22.75 32.37 -1.62
C VAL A 982 -21.93 31.14 -2.00
N SER A 983 -22.43 29.96 -1.64
CA SER A 983 -21.82 28.67 -1.93
C SER A 983 -22.52 27.94 -3.08
N ALA A 984 -23.85 28.00 -3.17
CA ALA A 984 -24.61 27.33 -4.23
C ALA A 984 -25.85 28.11 -4.68
N LEU A 985 -26.29 27.84 -5.92
CA LEU A 985 -27.49 28.38 -6.54
C LEU A 985 -28.34 27.22 -7.08
N THR A 986 -29.62 27.16 -6.73
CA THR A 986 -30.53 26.08 -7.17
C THR A 986 -31.88 26.63 -7.62
N TRP A 987 -32.21 26.48 -8.90
CA TRP A 987 -33.53 26.85 -9.42
C TRP A 987 -34.57 25.81 -8.99
N ILE A 988 -35.68 26.28 -8.38
CA ILE A 988 -36.83 25.44 -8.03
C ILE A 988 -38.04 25.71 -8.93
N SER A 989 -38.05 26.83 -9.65
CA SER A 989 -39.00 27.15 -10.71
C SER A 989 -38.40 28.16 -11.71
N ASP A 990 -39.12 28.50 -12.78
CA ASP A 990 -38.71 29.55 -13.74
C ASP A 990 -38.61 30.97 -13.09
N THR A 991 -39.14 31.13 -11.87
CA THR A 991 -39.19 32.42 -11.16
C THR A 991 -38.56 32.41 -9.77
N LYS A 992 -38.27 31.25 -9.18
CA LYS A 992 -37.73 31.15 -7.81
C LYS A 992 -36.37 30.45 -7.79
N LEU A 993 -35.41 31.12 -7.16
CA LEU A 993 -34.03 30.66 -6.98
C LEU A 993 -33.75 30.49 -5.48
N LEU A 994 -33.18 29.35 -5.09
CA LEU A 994 -32.59 29.16 -3.77
C LEU A 994 -31.11 29.52 -3.81
N ILE A 995 -30.66 30.24 -2.80
CA ILE A 995 -29.30 30.73 -2.63
C ILE A 995 -28.84 30.26 -1.24
N SER A 996 -27.74 29.52 -1.17
CA SER A 996 -27.19 29.05 0.10
C SER A 996 -25.75 29.52 0.31
N GLY A 997 -25.33 29.60 1.56
CA GLY A 997 -23.97 29.96 1.95
C GLY A 997 -23.94 30.58 3.34
N ASN A 998 -22.96 31.45 3.59
CA ASN A 998 -22.96 32.31 4.77
C ASN A 998 -23.50 33.68 4.37
N LEU A 999 -24.80 33.90 4.57
CA LEU A 999 -25.54 35.00 3.97
C LEU A 999 -26.04 35.99 5.01
N THR A 1000 -26.20 37.24 4.60
CA THR A 1000 -26.90 38.26 5.38
C THR A 1000 -27.83 39.02 4.44
N VAL A 1001 -29.12 39.05 4.78
CA VAL A 1001 -30.15 39.82 4.07
C VAL A 1001 -30.58 40.98 4.97
N GLY A 1002 -30.19 42.20 4.60
CA GLY A 1002 -30.36 43.37 5.47
C GLY A 1002 -29.54 43.23 6.77
N SER A 1003 -30.21 42.97 7.90
CA SER A 1003 -29.57 42.73 9.20
C SER A 1003 -29.70 41.29 9.71
N ASN A 1004 -30.40 40.42 8.97
CA ASN A 1004 -30.63 39.03 9.38
C ASN A 1004 -29.56 38.13 8.77
N ALA A 1005 -28.75 37.48 9.61
CA ALA A 1005 -27.84 36.42 9.20
C ALA A 1005 -28.62 35.12 8.99
N THR A 1006 -28.40 34.46 7.86
CA THR A 1006 -29.07 33.20 7.52
C THR A 1006 -28.21 32.37 6.57
N ASN A 1007 -28.55 31.10 6.38
CA ASN A 1007 -27.78 30.19 5.54
C ASN A 1007 -28.44 29.89 4.18
N ILE A 1008 -29.75 30.10 4.06
CA ILE A 1008 -30.51 29.84 2.84
C ILE A 1008 -31.55 30.95 2.63
N VAL A 1009 -31.58 31.49 1.43
CA VAL A 1009 -32.48 32.56 1.00
C VAL A 1009 -33.17 32.13 -0.29
N SER A 1010 -34.46 32.40 -0.39
CA SER A 1010 -35.20 32.32 -1.64
C SER A 1010 -35.29 33.70 -2.29
N TYR A 1011 -35.06 33.76 -3.60
CA TYR A 1011 -35.22 34.96 -4.42
C TYR A 1011 -36.34 34.73 -5.43
N ASP A 1012 -37.38 35.55 -5.37
CA ASP A 1012 -38.51 35.50 -6.31
C ASP A 1012 -38.38 36.63 -7.34
N PHE A 1013 -38.23 36.24 -8.60
CA PHE A 1013 -38.03 37.17 -9.71
C PHE A 1013 -39.29 38.00 -10.03
N THR A 1014 -40.49 37.55 -9.64
CA THR A 1014 -41.71 38.29 -9.94
C THR A 1014 -41.85 39.58 -9.13
N ASN A 1015 -41.28 39.62 -7.92
CA ASN A 1015 -41.32 40.78 -7.04
C ASN A 1015 -39.93 41.35 -6.69
N GLY A 1016 -38.85 40.67 -7.08
CA GLY A 1016 -37.47 41.12 -6.87
C GLY A 1016 -37.09 41.18 -5.39
N GLN A 1017 -37.59 40.24 -4.57
CA GLN A 1017 -37.35 40.22 -3.12
C GLN A 1017 -36.58 38.97 -2.70
N PHE A 1018 -35.65 39.18 -1.75
CA PHE A 1018 -35.01 38.11 -0.99
C PHE A 1018 -35.85 37.81 0.25
N GLN A 1019 -36.12 36.53 0.47
CA GLN A 1019 -36.81 36.04 1.66
C GLN A 1019 -36.03 34.89 2.27
N GLU A 1020 -35.77 34.97 3.58
CA GLU A 1020 -35.17 33.87 4.34
C GLU A 1020 -35.99 32.59 4.15
N PHE A 1021 -35.29 31.48 3.88
CA PHE A 1021 -35.93 30.18 3.83
C PHE A 1021 -36.28 29.70 5.24
N SER A 1022 -37.47 29.11 5.42
CA SER A 1022 -38.02 28.84 6.75
C SER A 1022 -37.05 27.99 7.61
N GLY A 1023 -36.68 28.51 8.78
CA GLY A 1023 -35.77 27.84 9.73
C GLY A 1023 -34.29 27.82 9.33
N ALA A 1024 -33.88 28.40 8.20
CA ALA A 1024 -32.50 28.31 7.71
C ALA A 1024 -31.46 29.00 8.61
N GLY A 1025 -31.85 30.05 9.35
CA GLY A 1025 -30.99 30.66 10.38
C GLY A 1025 -30.71 29.74 11.58
N GLY A 1026 -31.48 28.66 11.76
CA GLY A 1026 -31.29 27.66 12.82
C GLY A 1026 -30.34 26.51 12.49
N LEU A 1027 -29.84 26.44 11.25
CA LEU A 1027 -28.92 25.37 10.83
C LEU A 1027 -27.58 25.42 11.60
N PRO A 1028 -26.91 24.27 11.84
CA PRO A 1028 -25.72 24.19 12.69
C PRO A 1028 -24.52 25.03 12.20
N GLY A 1029 -24.46 25.33 10.90
CA GLY A 1029 -23.41 26.15 10.30
C GLY A 1029 -23.71 26.48 8.84
N ALA A 1030 -22.70 26.97 8.12
CA ALA A 1030 -22.84 27.39 6.73
C ALA A 1030 -23.11 26.17 5.82
N VAL A 1031 -24.05 26.34 4.89
CA VAL A 1031 -24.45 25.30 3.95
C VAL A 1031 -23.50 25.31 2.75
N SER A 1032 -22.70 24.24 2.61
CA SER A 1032 -21.76 24.05 1.49
C SER A 1032 -22.37 23.28 0.32
N ALA A 1033 -23.37 22.42 0.58
CA ALA A 1033 -24.05 21.64 -0.44
C ALA A 1033 -25.56 21.66 -0.23
N LEU A 1034 -26.31 21.83 -1.32
CA LEU A 1034 -27.77 21.97 -1.33
C LEU A 1034 -28.33 21.21 -2.54
N CYS A 1035 -29.38 20.42 -2.34
CA CYS A 1035 -30.17 19.89 -3.45
C CYS A 1035 -31.67 19.84 -3.11
N PRO A 1036 -32.56 19.91 -4.11
CA PRO A 1036 -33.98 19.64 -3.90
C PRO A 1036 -34.19 18.21 -3.39
N ALA A 1037 -35.18 18.01 -2.52
CA ALA A 1037 -35.68 16.68 -2.12
C ALA A 1037 -37.01 16.34 -2.81
N SER A 1038 -37.65 17.32 -3.43
CA SER A 1038 -38.89 17.17 -4.20
C SER A 1038 -38.80 17.93 -5.53
N SER A 1039 -39.58 17.50 -6.53
CA SER A 1039 -39.58 18.11 -7.86
C SER A 1039 -40.04 19.56 -7.90
N ASP A 1040 -40.83 19.99 -6.91
CA ASP A 1040 -41.33 21.36 -6.77
C ASP A 1040 -40.44 22.25 -5.88
N GLY A 1041 -39.36 21.69 -5.31
CA GLY A 1041 -38.46 22.39 -4.40
C GLY A 1041 -39.08 22.80 -3.07
N SER A 1042 -40.24 22.25 -2.70
CA SER A 1042 -40.85 22.46 -1.38
C SER A 1042 -40.07 21.77 -0.25
N GLN A 1043 -39.35 20.71 -0.58
CA GLN A 1043 -38.45 19.99 0.31
C GLN A 1043 -37.02 20.07 -0.23
N ILE A 1044 -36.04 20.17 0.67
CA ILE A 1044 -34.63 20.36 0.32
C ILE A 1044 -33.71 19.62 1.28
N TRP A 1045 -32.54 19.23 0.80
CA TRP A 1045 -31.42 18.75 1.61
C TRP A 1045 -30.37 19.83 1.73
N ALA A 1046 -29.85 20.03 2.94
CA ALA A 1046 -28.74 20.94 3.21
C ALA A 1046 -27.64 20.19 3.98
N ALA A 1047 -26.40 20.37 3.55
CA ALA A 1047 -25.23 19.82 4.21
C ALA A 1047 -24.15 20.89 4.36
N GLY A 1048 -23.30 20.72 5.38
CA GLY A 1048 -22.22 21.66 5.65
C GLY A 1048 -21.39 21.27 6.85
N LYS A 1049 -20.64 22.26 7.36
CA LYS A 1049 -19.86 22.14 8.59
C LYS A 1049 -20.49 22.99 9.68
N SER A 1050 -20.66 22.40 10.85
CA SER A 1050 -21.10 23.11 12.05
C SER A 1050 -20.04 24.12 12.48
N LYS A 1051 -20.41 25.03 13.40
CA LYS A 1051 -19.45 25.97 14.01
C LYS A 1051 -18.30 25.27 14.77
N GLU A 1052 -18.50 24.01 15.17
CA GLU A 1052 -17.52 23.19 15.87
C GLU A 1052 -16.63 22.38 14.92
N GLY A 1053 -16.95 22.37 13.62
CA GLY A 1053 -16.19 21.70 12.56
C GLY A 1053 -16.70 20.31 12.16
N SER A 1054 -17.70 19.78 12.87
CA SER A 1054 -18.37 18.51 12.51
C SER A 1054 -19.25 18.67 11.25
N ALA A 1055 -19.32 17.62 10.43
CA ALA A 1055 -20.24 17.59 9.29
C ALA A 1055 -21.69 17.47 9.76
N PHE A 1056 -22.61 18.16 9.08
CA PHE A 1056 -24.05 18.01 9.30
C PHE A 1056 -24.78 17.76 7.98
N LEU A 1057 -25.92 17.09 8.07
CA LEU A 1057 -26.85 16.85 6.98
C LEU A 1057 -28.28 16.94 7.53
N GLU A 1058 -29.12 17.79 6.94
CA GLU A 1058 -30.52 17.96 7.35
C GLU A 1058 -31.46 18.01 6.14
N ARG A 1059 -32.67 17.43 6.28
CA ARG A 1059 -33.76 17.56 5.30
C ARG A 1059 -34.81 18.53 5.82
N PHE A 1060 -35.25 19.45 4.97
CA PHE A 1060 -36.47 20.22 5.22
C PHE A 1060 -37.67 19.46 4.65
N ASP A 1061 -38.63 19.09 5.49
CA ASP A 1061 -39.80 18.28 5.11
C ASP A 1061 -40.97 19.09 4.51
N GLY A 1062 -40.79 20.41 4.38
CA GLY A 1062 -41.83 21.37 3.99
C GLY A 1062 -42.33 22.21 5.18
N THR A 1063 -42.06 21.78 6.41
CA THR A 1063 -42.48 22.47 7.64
C THR A 1063 -41.34 22.70 8.63
N LYS A 1064 -40.42 21.74 8.78
CA LYS A 1064 -39.31 21.78 9.72
C LYS A 1064 -38.06 21.10 9.14
N TRP A 1065 -36.93 21.40 9.76
CA TRP A 1065 -35.67 20.72 9.50
C TRP A 1065 -35.58 19.44 10.34
N LEU A 1066 -35.17 18.36 9.69
CA LEU A 1066 -34.97 17.04 10.24
C LEU A 1066 -33.48 16.69 10.14
N PRO A 1067 -32.74 16.65 11.26
CA PRO A 1067 -31.34 16.31 11.24
C PRO A 1067 -31.13 14.81 11.03
N VAL A 1068 -30.13 14.47 10.23
CA VAL A 1068 -29.60 13.09 10.14
C VAL A 1068 -28.73 12.82 11.37
N ASN A 1069 -28.71 11.58 11.84
CA ASN A 1069 -27.87 11.21 12.98
C ASN A 1069 -26.39 11.51 12.70
N GLY A 1070 -25.79 12.39 13.50
CA GLY A 1070 -24.40 12.80 13.38
C GLY A 1070 -23.40 11.65 13.61
N ASP A 1071 -23.77 10.62 14.36
CA ASP A 1071 -22.92 9.46 14.65
C ASP A 1071 -22.58 8.62 13.39
N LEU A 1072 -23.27 8.87 12.28
CA LEU A 1072 -22.97 8.24 10.99
C LEU A 1072 -21.70 8.82 10.33
N PHE A 1073 -21.31 10.04 10.71
CA PHE A 1073 -20.15 10.74 10.18
C PHE A 1073 -19.02 10.81 11.22
N GLY A 1074 -17.89 10.17 10.92
CA GLY A 1074 -16.67 10.29 11.71
C GLY A 1074 -15.99 11.66 11.56
N GLU A 1075 -15.03 11.93 12.46
CA GLU A 1075 -14.21 13.15 12.39
C GLU A 1075 -13.49 13.28 11.05
N GLY A 1076 -13.32 14.52 10.58
CA GLY A 1076 -12.69 14.83 9.30
C GLY A 1076 -13.60 14.73 8.07
N THR A 1077 -14.87 14.33 8.23
CA THR A 1077 -15.85 14.31 7.12
C THR A 1077 -16.02 15.69 6.47
N ASP A 1078 -15.93 15.73 5.15
CA ASP A 1078 -16.12 16.93 4.33
C ASP A 1078 -17.12 16.64 3.22
N ILE A 1079 -18.37 17.10 3.38
CA ILE A 1079 -19.43 16.96 2.38
C ILE A 1079 -19.31 18.09 1.36
N ARG A 1080 -19.07 17.73 0.10
CA ARG A 1080 -18.88 18.67 -1.02
C ARG A 1080 -20.07 18.70 -1.98
N GLY A 1081 -20.83 17.61 -2.06
CA GLY A 1081 -22.01 17.53 -2.92
C GLY A 1081 -23.08 16.61 -2.34
N VAL A 1082 -24.34 16.92 -2.63
CA VAL A 1082 -25.49 16.06 -2.32
C VAL A 1082 -26.43 16.02 -3.52
N GLN A 1083 -26.97 14.85 -3.84
CA GLN A 1083 -27.91 14.69 -4.97
C GLN A 1083 -28.89 13.55 -4.70
N VAL A 1084 -30.19 13.81 -4.84
CA VAL A 1084 -31.20 12.74 -4.80
C VAL A 1084 -31.17 11.93 -6.09
N LEU A 1085 -31.18 10.60 -5.96
CA LEU A 1085 -31.25 9.63 -7.04
C LEU A 1085 -32.52 8.77 -6.89
N MET A 1086 -33.23 8.57 -8.00
CA MET A 1086 -34.40 7.67 -8.01
C MET A 1086 -33.95 6.21 -8.03
N LEU A 1087 -34.75 5.35 -7.41
CA LEU A 1087 -34.51 3.91 -7.36
C LEU A 1087 -35.41 3.13 -8.32
N SER A 1088 -34.90 2.01 -8.84
CA SER A 1088 -35.68 1.01 -9.58
C SER A 1088 -36.49 0.11 -8.64
N GLU A 1089 -36.01 -0.09 -7.40
CA GLU A 1089 -36.69 -0.82 -6.32
C GLU A 1089 -36.64 -0.02 -5.03
N SER A 1090 -37.73 -0.03 -4.26
CA SER A 1090 -37.84 0.75 -3.04
C SER A 1090 -37.11 0.10 -1.86
N HIS A 1091 -36.44 0.92 -1.04
CA HIS A 1091 -35.88 0.50 0.26
C HIS A 1091 -36.94 0.58 1.37
N GLY A 1092 -36.56 0.24 2.62
CA GLY A 1092 -37.47 0.26 3.77
C GLY A 1092 -37.93 1.68 4.15
N LYS A 1093 -39.10 1.80 4.78
CA LYS A 1093 -39.66 3.10 5.16
C LYS A 1093 -38.74 3.90 6.10
N SER A 1094 -38.46 5.15 5.74
CA SER A 1094 -37.77 6.14 6.57
C SER A 1094 -38.59 7.42 6.70
N ASP A 1095 -38.43 8.13 7.81
CA ASP A 1095 -38.99 9.48 7.99
C ASP A 1095 -38.11 10.55 7.33
N LEU A 1096 -36.87 10.20 6.96
CA LEU A 1096 -35.87 11.12 6.41
C LEU A 1096 -35.77 11.10 4.89
N ILE A 1097 -36.09 10.01 4.21
CA ILE A 1097 -36.07 9.92 2.74
C ILE A 1097 -37.21 9.04 2.23
N ASP A 1098 -37.71 9.33 1.04
CA ASP A 1098 -38.83 8.60 0.44
C ASP A 1098 -38.35 7.22 -0.04
N GLU A 1099 -39.16 6.17 0.14
CA GLU A 1099 -38.79 4.76 -0.15
C GLU A 1099 -38.26 4.50 -1.57
N GLY A 1100 -38.56 5.37 -2.54
CA GLY A 1100 -38.10 5.25 -3.93
C GLY A 1100 -36.89 6.13 -4.27
N GLN A 1101 -36.19 6.67 -3.27
CA GLN A 1101 -35.10 7.63 -3.44
C GLN A 1101 -33.93 7.30 -2.51
N ASP A 1102 -32.70 7.37 -3.02
CA ASP A 1102 -31.49 7.43 -2.20
C ASP A 1102 -30.87 8.83 -2.30
N LEU A 1103 -30.19 9.26 -1.23
CA LEU A 1103 -29.37 10.47 -1.27
C LEU A 1103 -27.91 10.07 -1.52
N LEU A 1104 -27.38 10.48 -2.67
CA LEU A 1104 -25.95 10.40 -2.97
C LEU A 1104 -25.24 11.56 -2.29
N ILE A 1105 -24.28 11.23 -1.42
CA ILE A 1105 -23.42 12.20 -0.73
C ILE A 1105 -22.01 12.05 -1.27
N LEU A 1106 -21.42 13.16 -1.71
CA LEU A 1106 -20.10 13.24 -2.32
C LEU A 1106 -19.17 14.07 -1.43
N GLY A 1107 -17.93 13.62 -1.28
CA GLY A 1107 -16.94 14.34 -0.51
C GLY A 1107 -15.74 13.49 -0.17
N GLN A 1108 -15.19 13.77 1.01
CA GLN A 1108 -14.32 12.84 1.73
C GLN A 1108 -15.09 12.44 2.99
N ILE A 1109 -15.81 11.32 2.93
CA ILE A 1109 -16.79 10.93 3.95
C ILE A 1109 -16.19 9.85 4.84
N ASN A 1110 -15.99 10.15 6.12
CA ASN A 1110 -15.58 9.15 7.09
C ASN A 1110 -16.83 8.45 7.62
N VAL A 1111 -17.10 7.24 7.14
CA VAL A 1111 -18.26 6.44 7.54
C VAL A 1111 -17.91 5.62 8.77
N THR A 1112 -18.70 5.76 9.83
CA THR A 1112 -18.51 5.02 11.09
C THR A 1112 -18.49 3.51 10.85
N ASN A 1113 -17.48 2.82 11.40
CA ASN A 1113 -17.22 1.38 11.22
C ASN A 1113 -16.81 0.92 9.81
N PHE A 1114 -16.53 1.84 8.88
CA PHE A 1114 -16.01 1.51 7.56
C PHE A 1114 -14.69 2.23 7.26
N GLY A 1115 -14.60 3.53 7.58
CA GLY A 1115 -13.49 4.40 7.20
C GLY A 1115 -13.89 5.39 6.10
N THR A 1116 -12.93 5.85 5.30
CA THR A 1116 -13.17 6.90 4.30
C THR A 1116 -13.75 6.33 3.00
N ALA A 1117 -14.75 7.03 2.45
CA ALA A 1117 -15.31 6.83 1.11
C ALA A 1117 -15.54 8.19 0.42
N SER A 1118 -15.34 8.21 -0.90
CA SER A 1118 -15.52 9.42 -1.71
C SER A 1118 -16.97 9.67 -2.12
N ALA A 1119 -17.78 8.61 -2.20
CA ALA A 1119 -19.24 8.72 -2.33
C ALA A 1119 -19.95 7.65 -1.50
N VAL A 1120 -21.07 8.03 -0.90
CA VAL A 1120 -21.94 7.14 -0.13
C VAL A 1120 -23.40 7.35 -0.53
N LEU A 1121 -24.20 6.29 -0.47
CA LEU A 1121 -25.66 6.34 -0.63
C LEU A 1121 -26.31 6.29 0.76
N PHE A 1122 -27.31 7.14 0.97
CA PHE A 1122 -28.09 7.20 2.21
C PHE A 1122 -29.54 6.84 1.95
N ASP A 1123 -29.98 5.72 2.54
CA ASP A 1123 -31.35 5.16 2.45
C ASP A 1123 -32.30 5.70 3.53
N GLY A 1124 -31.87 6.74 4.26
CA GLY A 1124 -32.61 7.30 5.39
C GLY A 1124 -32.24 6.71 6.75
N THR A 1125 -31.43 5.64 6.80
CA THR A 1125 -30.98 5.02 8.05
C THR A 1125 -29.48 4.69 8.08
N THR A 1126 -28.91 4.28 6.94
CA THR A 1126 -27.53 3.80 6.84
C THR A 1126 -26.78 4.52 5.72
N LEU A 1127 -25.47 4.68 5.90
CA LEU A 1127 -24.56 5.13 4.85
C LEU A 1127 -23.90 3.90 4.23
N VAL A 1128 -24.15 3.68 2.94
CA VAL A 1128 -23.54 2.59 2.17
C VAL A 1128 -22.45 3.17 1.26
N PRO A 1129 -21.17 2.78 1.43
CA PRO A 1129 -20.11 3.18 0.52
C PRO A 1129 -20.44 2.81 -0.93
N PHE A 1130 -20.17 3.74 -1.86
CA PHE A 1130 -20.49 3.56 -3.27
C PHE A 1130 -19.26 3.74 -4.15
N LEU A 1131 -18.52 4.84 -3.99
CA LEU A 1131 -17.28 5.10 -4.73
C LEU A 1131 -16.12 5.28 -3.79
N LEU A 1132 -15.02 4.60 -4.12
CA LEU A 1132 -13.75 4.66 -3.44
C LEU A 1132 -12.71 5.31 -4.38
N SER A 1133 -12.05 6.38 -3.98
CA SER A 1133 -11.05 7.08 -4.79
C SER A 1133 -9.76 7.35 -4.02
N SER A 1134 -8.65 7.48 -4.76
CA SER A 1134 -7.35 7.80 -4.19
C SER A 1134 -6.57 8.77 -5.07
N THR A 1135 -5.67 9.54 -4.45
CA THR A 1135 -4.76 10.48 -5.11
C THR A 1135 -3.49 9.78 -5.58
N ALA A 1136 -2.67 10.46 -6.39
CA ALA A 1136 -1.35 9.98 -6.79
C ALA A 1136 -0.34 9.87 -5.62
N GLN A 1137 -0.66 10.40 -4.43
CA GLN A 1137 0.16 10.25 -3.21
C GLN A 1137 -0.33 9.10 -2.33
N ASN A 1138 -1.15 8.20 -2.89
CA ASN A 1138 -1.79 7.11 -2.16
C ASN A 1138 -2.58 7.59 -0.93
N THR A 1139 -3.26 8.74 -1.01
CA THR A 1139 -4.18 9.22 0.05
C THR A 1139 -5.63 9.08 -0.40
N PRO A 1140 -6.62 9.01 0.52
CA PRO A 1140 -8.03 9.08 0.15
C PRO A 1140 -8.31 10.30 -0.73
N GLY A 1141 -9.04 10.08 -1.83
CA GLY A 1141 -9.47 11.15 -2.74
C GLY A 1141 -10.77 11.80 -2.25
N SER A 1142 -11.32 12.71 -3.06
CA SER A 1142 -12.61 13.33 -2.75
C SER A 1142 -13.42 13.62 -4.01
N LEU A 1143 -14.73 13.41 -3.95
CA LEU A 1143 -15.67 13.77 -5.02
C LEU A 1143 -16.41 15.06 -4.69
N SER A 1144 -16.59 15.93 -5.66
CA SER A 1144 -17.28 17.22 -5.50
C SER A 1144 -18.63 17.28 -6.19
N GLN A 1145 -18.80 16.57 -7.31
CA GLN A 1145 -19.99 16.72 -8.15
C GLN A 1145 -20.34 15.43 -8.89
N VAL A 1146 -21.64 15.13 -8.97
CA VAL A 1146 -22.22 14.26 -10.00
C VAL A 1146 -22.83 15.14 -11.08
N PHE A 1147 -22.52 14.86 -12.34
CA PHE A 1147 -23.04 15.60 -13.48
C PHE A 1147 -23.60 14.64 -14.53
N VAL A 1148 -24.72 15.06 -15.12
CA VAL A 1148 -25.54 14.21 -16.00
C VAL A 1148 -25.93 14.97 -17.26
N GLU A 1149 -26.26 14.25 -18.33
CA GLU A 1149 -26.71 14.90 -19.58
C GLU A 1149 -28.06 15.60 -19.43
N ASN A 1150 -28.97 15.00 -18.65
CA ASN A 1150 -30.33 15.50 -18.46
C ASN A 1150 -30.60 15.87 -16.99
N PRO A 1151 -30.05 16.99 -16.47
CA PRO A 1151 -30.16 17.34 -15.05
C PRO A 1151 -31.60 17.64 -14.59
N GLN A 1152 -32.52 17.91 -15.52
CA GLN A 1152 -33.94 18.10 -15.21
C GLN A 1152 -34.69 16.77 -14.97
N SER A 1153 -34.03 15.62 -15.17
CA SER A 1153 -34.64 14.30 -15.06
C SER A 1153 -34.46 13.62 -13.69
N PHE A 1154 -33.77 14.24 -12.72
CA PHE A 1154 -33.52 13.63 -11.39
C PHE A 1154 -34.79 13.21 -10.63
N PHE A 1155 -35.95 13.83 -10.91
CA PHE A 1155 -37.23 13.47 -10.27
C PHE A 1155 -38.24 12.83 -11.24
N LYS A 1156 -37.82 12.47 -12.46
CA LYS A 1156 -38.71 11.74 -13.37
C LYS A 1156 -38.74 10.28 -12.94
N SER A 1157 -39.89 9.84 -12.42
CA SER A 1157 -40.17 8.42 -12.28
C SER A 1157 -40.87 7.93 -13.55
N ASN A 1158 -40.55 6.71 -13.99
CA ASN A 1158 -41.37 5.99 -14.94
C ASN A 1158 -42.77 5.88 -14.34
N GLN A 1159 -43.70 6.73 -14.79
CA GLN A 1159 -45.11 6.50 -14.54
C GLN A 1159 -45.39 5.09 -15.05
N LYS A 1160 -45.77 4.17 -14.15
CA LYS A 1160 -46.19 2.83 -14.53
C LYS A 1160 -47.35 2.98 -15.50
N HIS A 1161 -47.08 2.89 -16.80
CA HIS A 1161 -48.14 2.79 -17.79
C HIS A 1161 -48.94 1.52 -17.43
N LEU A 1162 -50.24 1.67 -17.25
CA LEU A 1162 -51.15 0.53 -17.09
C LEU A 1162 -50.86 -0.46 -18.23
N ALA A 1163 -50.60 -1.73 -17.90
CA ALA A 1163 -50.29 -2.73 -18.92
C ALA A 1163 -51.37 -2.69 -20.01
N LEU A 1164 -50.96 -2.79 -21.27
CA LEU A 1164 -51.84 -2.61 -22.44
C LEU A 1164 -53.14 -3.43 -22.33
N GLY A 1165 -53.07 -4.64 -21.73
CA GLY A 1165 -54.22 -5.48 -21.46
C GLY A 1165 -55.27 -4.86 -20.52
N PHE A 1166 -54.86 -4.14 -19.47
CA PHE A 1166 -55.78 -3.42 -18.59
C PHE A 1166 -56.41 -2.21 -19.27
N ILE A 1167 -55.67 -1.49 -20.12
CA ILE A 1167 -56.22 -0.38 -20.92
C ILE A 1167 -57.31 -0.91 -21.86
N VAL A 1168 -57.06 -2.03 -22.54
CA VAL A 1168 -58.04 -2.69 -23.41
C VAL A 1168 -59.25 -3.17 -22.62
N LEU A 1169 -59.07 -3.74 -21.42
CA LEU A 1169 -60.17 -4.19 -20.55
C LEU A 1169 -61.05 -3.03 -20.05
N ILE A 1170 -60.43 -1.93 -19.63
CA ILE A 1170 -61.15 -0.72 -19.17
C ILE A 1170 -61.92 -0.09 -20.34
N ALA A 1171 -61.29 0.02 -21.52
CA ALA A 1171 -61.95 0.53 -22.72
C ALA A 1171 -63.14 -0.35 -23.15
N LEU A 1172 -63.00 -1.67 -23.09
CA LEU A 1172 -64.08 -2.62 -23.36
C LEU A 1172 -65.22 -2.49 -22.34
N ALA A 1173 -64.90 -2.36 -21.05
CA ALA A 1173 -65.90 -2.20 -19.99
C ALA A 1173 -66.69 -0.89 -20.15
N ILE A 1174 -66.03 0.21 -20.51
CA ILE A 1174 -66.67 1.50 -20.78
C ILE A 1174 -67.56 1.39 -22.03
N ALA A 1175 -67.10 0.74 -23.10
CA ALA A 1175 -67.89 0.53 -24.31
C ALA A 1175 -69.15 -0.32 -24.06
N LEU A 1176 -69.03 -1.39 -23.26
CA LEU A 1176 -70.17 -2.21 -22.84
C LEU A 1176 -71.16 -1.44 -21.95
N ALA A 1177 -70.66 -0.62 -21.03
CA ALA A 1177 -71.51 0.22 -20.18
C ALA A 1177 -72.27 1.27 -21.00
N LEU A 1178 -71.61 1.93 -21.95
CA LEU A 1178 -72.23 2.93 -22.83
C LEU A 1178 -73.26 2.31 -23.78
N THR A 1179 -72.98 1.14 -24.35
CA THR A 1179 -73.94 0.41 -25.19
C THR A 1179 -75.15 -0.05 -24.38
N PHE A 1180 -74.95 -0.55 -23.15
CA PHE A 1180 -76.05 -0.89 -22.24
C PHE A 1180 -76.89 0.34 -21.89
N LEU A 1181 -76.27 1.49 -21.62
CA LEU A 1181 -76.97 2.76 -21.37
C LEU A 1181 -77.81 3.22 -22.57
N LEU A 1182 -77.29 3.08 -23.79
CA LEU A 1182 -78.03 3.39 -25.02
C LEU A 1182 -79.22 2.44 -25.22
N VAL A 1183 -79.05 1.15 -24.93
CA VAL A 1183 -80.13 0.16 -24.99
C VAL A 1183 -81.21 0.47 -23.94
N VAL A 1184 -80.82 0.77 -22.70
CA VAL A 1184 -81.77 1.15 -21.63
C VAL A 1184 -82.48 2.46 -21.97
N ALA A 1185 -81.77 3.46 -22.51
CA ALA A 1185 -82.37 4.70 -22.99
C ALA A 1185 -83.36 4.43 -24.14
N GLY A 1186 -83.03 3.53 -25.06
CA GLY A 1186 -83.91 3.08 -26.14
C GLY A 1186 -85.17 2.37 -25.62
N ILE A 1187 -85.02 1.47 -24.64
CA ILE A 1187 -86.14 0.78 -23.98
C ILE A 1187 -87.02 1.78 -23.22
N LEU A 1188 -86.44 2.75 -22.51
CA LEU A 1188 -87.19 3.80 -21.82
C LEU A 1188 -87.94 4.70 -22.80
N LEU A 1189 -87.33 5.07 -23.94
CA LEU A 1189 -87.97 5.80 -25.03
C LEU A 1189 -89.12 4.99 -25.66
N GLU A 1190 -88.93 3.70 -25.86
CA GLU A 1190 -89.94 2.82 -26.44
C GLU A 1190 -91.08 2.50 -25.44
N TRP A 1191 -90.77 2.38 -24.16
CA TRP A 1191 -91.74 2.28 -23.08
C TRP A 1191 -92.57 3.57 -22.96
N TYR A 1192 -91.93 4.74 -23.08
CA TYR A 1192 -92.62 6.03 -23.10
C TYR A 1192 -93.51 6.18 -24.35
N ARG A 1193 -93.04 5.74 -25.53
CA ARG A 1193 -93.86 5.67 -26.76
C ARG A 1193 -95.04 4.71 -26.64
N LYS A 1194 -94.84 3.52 -26.07
CA LYS A 1194 -95.91 2.51 -25.87
C LYS A 1194 -96.91 2.92 -24.79
N LYS A 1195 -96.52 3.76 -23.83
CA LYS A 1195 -97.45 4.34 -22.86
C LYS A 1195 -98.36 5.43 -23.46
N SER A 1196 -97.94 6.11 -24.54
CA SER A 1196 -98.75 7.15 -25.20
C SER A 1196 -99.65 6.63 -26.34
N LYS A 1197 -99.39 5.43 -26.85
CA LYS A 1197 -100.21 4.78 -27.89
C LYS A 1197 -100.60 3.38 -27.41
N GLY A 1198 -101.85 3.25 -26.96
CA GLY A 1198 -102.41 2.02 -26.41
C GLY A 1198 -102.22 0.78 -27.29
N TYR A 1199 -102.22 -0.37 -26.62
CA TYR A 1199 -101.98 -1.71 -27.14
C TYR A 1199 -102.86 -2.03 -28.37
N SER A 1200 -102.26 -2.44 -29.48
CA SER A 1200 -102.96 -3.03 -30.63
C SER A 1200 -102.38 -4.44 -30.87
N PRO A 1201 -103.22 -5.50 -30.89
CA PRO A 1201 -102.76 -6.87 -31.00
C PRO A 1201 -102.24 -7.20 -32.40
N ALA A 1202 -101.28 -8.12 -32.45
CA ALA A 1202 -100.66 -8.60 -33.67
C ALA A 1202 -101.65 -9.33 -34.59
N PRO A 1203 -101.63 -9.10 -35.91
CA PRO A 1203 -102.25 -9.99 -36.87
C PRO A 1203 -101.26 -11.07 -37.32
N THR A 1204 -101.65 -12.30 -37.03
CA THR A 1204 -101.20 -13.55 -37.64
C THR A 1204 -101.79 -13.70 -39.06
N ASN A 1205 -100.96 -14.09 -40.03
CA ASN A 1205 -101.23 -14.94 -41.21
C ASN A 1205 -101.81 -14.41 -42.56
N TYR A 1206 -101.00 -14.66 -43.63
CA TYR A 1206 -101.25 -15.10 -45.04
C TYR A 1206 -101.98 -14.18 -46.07
N PRO A 1207 -101.94 -14.41 -47.42
CA PRO A 1207 -101.09 -15.24 -48.32
C PRO A 1207 -100.55 -14.55 -49.63
N ASP A 1208 -99.43 -15.09 -50.12
CA ASP A 1208 -99.05 -15.48 -51.50
C ASP A 1208 -99.38 -14.67 -52.80
N ARG A 1209 -98.28 -14.50 -53.57
CA ARG A 1209 -98.09 -14.65 -55.04
C ARG A 1209 -98.25 -13.50 -56.06
N MET A 1210 -97.08 -13.30 -56.71
CA MET A 1210 -96.80 -13.15 -58.16
C MET A 1210 -96.78 -11.76 -58.80
N ALA A 1211 -95.56 -11.29 -59.14
CA ALA A 1211 -95.03 -11.11 -60.50
C ALA A 1211 -93.58 -10.54 -60.38
N ASN A 1212 -92.52 -11.30 -60.72
CA ASN A 1212 -91.76 -11.26 -62.00
C ASN A 1212 -91.29 -9.85 -62.39
N VAL A 1213 -90.02 -9.56 -62.74
CA VAL A 1213 -89.14 -10.29 -63.68
C VAL A 1213 -87.64 -9.90 -63.52
N ASP A 1214 -86.76 -10.92 -63.57
CA ASP A 1214 -85.42 -11.08 -64.23
C ASP A 1214 -84.30 -10.01 -64.16
N ARG A 1215 -83.04 -10.31 -63.72
CA ARG A 1215 -81.96 -11.29 -64.05
C ARG A 1215 -80.93 -10.78 -65.09
N VAL A 1216 -79.68 -10.63 -64.64
CA VAL A 1216 -78.44 -10.78 -65.46
C VAL A 1216 -77.40 -11.58 -64.64
N PRO A 1217 -76.63 -12.50 -65.27
CA PRO A 1217 -76.11 -13.74 -64.68
C PRO A 1217 -74.59 -13.76 -64.38
N PRO A 1218 -74.06 -14.87 -63.80
CA PRO A 1218 -72.70 -15.00 -63.31
C PRO A 1218 -71.78 -15.68 -64.34
N GLU A 1219 -70.93 -14.92 -65.06
CA GLU A 1219 -69.95 -15.51 -66.01
C GLU A 1219 -68.72 -14.63 -66.36
N HIS A 1220 -68.40 -13.57 -65.61
CA HIS A 1220 -67.15 -12.80 -65.81
C HIS A 1220 -66.48 -12.52 -64.44
N LEU A 1221 -65.74 -13.43 -63.82
CA LEU A 1221 -64.67 -14.27 -64.40
C LEU A 1221 -63.51 -13.41 -64.95
N PHE A 1222 -63.10 -12.40 -64.18
CA PHE A 1222 -61.77 -11.77 -64.27
C PHE A 1222 -60.78 -12.64 -63.45
N GLY A 1223 -59.84 -13.42 -63.99
CA GLY A 1223 -59.28 -13.35 -65.34
C GLY A 1223 -58.65 -11.98 -65.56
N THR A 1224 -57.55 -11.65 -64.89
CA THR A 1224 -56.22 -11.92 -65.47
C THR A 1224 -55.17 -12.36 -64.44
N LEU A 1225 -54.48 -13.44 -64.83
CA LEU A 1225 -53.27 -14.02 -64.26
C LEU A 1225 -52.00 -13.26 -64.71
N SER A 1226 -50.91 -13.54 -63.98
CA SER A 1226 -49.47 -13.39 -64.27
C SER A 1226 -48.85 -12.00 -64.05
N GLY A 1227 -47.72 -11.81 -63.37
CA GLY A 1227 -46.65 -12.60 -62.72
C GLY A 1227 -45.57 -11.55 -62.32
N ASN A 1228 -44.69 -11.63 -61.32
CA ASN A 1228 -43.69 -12.63 -60.91
C ASN A 1228 -43.12 -12.11 -59.55
N ARG A 1229 -43.06 -12.90 -58.46
CA ARG A 1229 -41.91 -13.71 -57.95
C ARG A 1229 -40.91 -12.93 -57.04
N PRO A 1230 -40.11 -13.61 -56.18
CA PRO A 1230 -40.05 -13.48 -54.69
C PRO A 1230 -38.61 -13.12 -54.21
N PRO A 1231 -38.05 -13.44 -53.00
CA PRO A 1231 -38.56 -14.12 -51.78
C PRO A 1231 -38.11 -13.54 -50.41
N ALA A 1232 -38.54 -14.25 -49.36
CA ALA A 1232 -37.82 -14.64 -48.14
C ALA A 1232 -37.26 -13.59 -47.16
N ILE A 1233 -37.69 -13.76 -45.90
CA ILE A 1233 -36.79 -13.75 -44.74
C ILE A 1233 -36.22 -15.16 -44.61
#